data_AF-A0A1G7GYM2-F1
#
_entry.id   AF-A0A1G7GYM2-F1
#
_cell.length_a   1.000
_cell.length_b   1.000
_cell.length_c   1.000
_cell.angle_alpha   90.00
_cell.angle_beta   90.00
_cell.angle_gamma   90.00
#
_symmetry.space_group_name_H-M   'P 1'
#
loop_
_entity.id
_entity.type
_entity.pdbx_description
1 polymer ?
#
loop_
_entity_poly.entity_id
_entity_poly.type
_entity_poly.pdbx_seq_one_letter_code
_entity_poly.pdbx_strand_id
1 'polypeptide(L)'
;MKRIVNFIWILLCTVVVHASGSGDGRQVENFDFGWRFSLDPHLNERKAMRQSFDDEGWKYLNLPHDWAVEGYFSEKYPSGPGGGALPGGVGWYRKHFKIDKKDAGKRIYIHFDGGYMNTSVYFNGKKIGWRPYGYIPFEYELTSLVNFDGDNVILVKVDNSDQPNSRWYSGCGIYRNVYLIKTGGVHVVTDGTYIKTTSLTDKAAELEVVTTLCNKTGKQETVEVKSILKDRDGNVVDEAESRPIIAPTTDSNTDIVHTLDVANPHLWNLDDTYMYTLFTEIKIDGFLVDSYETPYGIRNIKFTADKGFFLNGKNMKINGVCLHHDLGCLGAAINNVALHRQLKMLKDMGCNGIRCTHNPPAPELLNMCDTMGFVVMDEAFDMWRRRKTANDYARFFDKWHEIDLRDMVRRDRNHPCIIMWSIGNEVLEQWNSANADTLSLAMANLVLNFGHNEKQEIESGKKNMNTLLTEHLIKIVKDLDQTRPVTAGCNEPSPANNLFKAEGLDIIGYNYHNQNIPDVPKNFPGKPFIITESVSALATRGYYRMPSDSMFIWPKRWDIPFEDATFSCSSYDNCHVPWGSTHEETLDVVKNNDFVAGQFLWTGFDYIGEPTPFGWPARSSFFGVVDLAGFPKDAYYLYQSEWSDKPVLHLFPHWTWDEGDEIDMWCYYNNADEVELFVNGESRGVRKKTEHCYHAVWNKVFYRPGSVKVVARKNGAVVGTKEIFTAGKPRSIRLTADKTVQKADRRDLTYITVEILDQQGHLCPDATDLVRFVISQGNAKIIGVDNGSSISSERFKIDCRRAFYGKCLVVVQNNGDAGKIKLTASSGVLTPASVEIDVIR
;
A
#
# COMPACT_ATOMS: atom_id res chain seq x y z
N MET A 1 -56.03 14.92 -77.64
CA MET A 1 -55.11 16.07 -77.82
C MET A 1 -54.77 16.66 -76.46
N LYS A 2 -53.49 16.99 -76.28
CA LYS A 2 -52.76 17.20 -75.02
C LYS A 2 -53.43 18.18 -74.03
N ARG A 3 -53.46 17.79 -72.75
CA ARG A 3 -53.49 18.68 -71.58
C ARG A 3 -52.24 18.36 -70.77
N ILE A 4 -51.57 19.38 -70.23
CA ILE A 4 -51.06 19.41 -68.85
C ILE A 4 -50.71 20.87 -68.52
N VAL A 5 -51.23 21.30 -67.37
CA VAL A 5 -51.09 22.59 -66.71
C VAL A 5 -50.03 22.42 -65.63
N ASN A 6 -49.12 23.39 -65.49
CA ASN A 6 -48.13 23.45 -64.40
C ASN A 6 -48.81 23.73 -63.06
N PHE A 7 -48.52 22.92 -62.05
CA PHE A 7 -48.74 23.24 -60.64
C PHE A 7 -47.51 22.85 -59.81
N ILE A 8 -47.12 23.79 -58.95
CA ILE A 8 -46.01 23.79 -57.99
C ILE A 8 -46.25 22.73 -56.90
N TRP A 9 -45.20 22.00 -56.51
CA TRP A 9 -45.11 21.39 -55.17
C TRP A 9 -43.73 21.59 -54.55
N ILE A 10 -43.79 22.11 -53.33
CA ILE A 10 -42.71 22.42 -52.38
C ILE A 10 -42.21 21.10 -51.77
N LEU A 11 -40.89 20.88 -51.73
CA LEU A 11 -40.28 19.82 -50.93
C LEU A 11 -39.54 20.45 -49.75
N LEU A 12 -40.09 20.25 -48.55
CA LEU A 12 -39.42 20.53 -47.28
C LEU A 12 -38.25 19.54 -47.12
N CYS A 13 -37.02 20.03 -47.14
CA CYS A 13 -35.87 19.30 -46.62
C CYS A 13 -35.81 19.49 -45.09
N THR A 14 -36.31 18.53 -44.34
CA THR A 14 -35.96 18.34 -42.93
C THR A 14 -34.52 17.87 -42.85
N VAL A 15 -33.60 18.81 -42.59
CA VAL A 15 -32.24 18.49 -42.17
C VAL A 15 -32.34 17.95 -40.74
N VAL A 16 -32.39 16.63 -40.59
CA VAL A 16 -32.11 15.97 -39.32
C VAL A 16 -30.61 16.07 -39.11
N VAL A 17 -30.19 17.08 -38.35
CA VAL A 17 -28.84 17.15 -37.79
C VAL A 17 -28.73 16.00 -36.80
N HIS A 18 -28.27 14.83 -37.25
CA HIS A 18 -27.65 13.87 -36.36
C HIS A 18 -26.39 14.57 -35.86
N ALA A 19 -26.41 15.01 -34.61
CA ALA A 19 -25.20 15.34 -33.89
C ALA A 19 -24.41 14.02 -33.76
N SER A 20 -23.61 13.73 -34.78
CA SER A 20 -22.55 12.74 -34.72
C SER A 20 -21.61 13.19 -33.61
N GLY A 21 -21.74 12.57 -32.45
CA GLY A 21 -20.77 12.70 -31.36
C GLY A 21 -19.39 12.42 -31.92
N SER A 22 -18.44 13.31 -31.64
CA SER A 22 -17.04 13.14 -32.00
C SER A 22 -16.54 11.76 -31.55
N GLY A 23 -15.96 10.99 -32.47
CA GLY A 23 -15.43 9.63 -32.27
C GLY A 23 -14.15 9.57 -31.43
N ASP A 24 -14.09 10.31 -30.34
CA ASP A 24 -13.06 10.16 -29.31
C ASP A 24 -13.66 9.24 -28.23
N GLY A 25 -13.05 8.07 -27.99
CA GLY A 25 -13.47 7.10 -26.97
C GLY A 25 -13.37 7.65 -25.53
N ARG A 26 -13.10 6.77 -24.57
CA ARG A 26 -12.97 7.16 -23.14
C ARG A 26 -11.87 8.20 -22.95
N GLN A 27 -12.11 9.18 -22.10
CA GLN A 27 -11.10 10.12 -21.62
C GLN A 27 -11.00 10.03 -20.10
N VAL A 28 -9.79 9.77 -19.59
CA VAL A 28 -9.48 9.78 -18.17
C VAL A 28 -8.47 10.89 -17.91
N GLU A 29 -8.92 11.96 -17.26
CA GLU A 29 -8.09 13.13 -16.99
C GLU A 29 -7.66 13.14 -15.52
N ASN A 30 -6.36 13.22 -15.25
CA ASN A 30 -5.88 13.46 -13.89
C ASN A 30 -6.42 14.80 -13.40
N PHE A 31 -7.14 14.77 -12.28
CA PHE A 31 -7.90 15.91 -11.77
C PHE A 31 -7.32 16.48 -10.47
N ASP A 32 -6.06 16.14 -10.15
CA ASP A 32 -5.42 16.48 -8.88
C ASP A 32 -4.95 17.94 -8.79
N PHE A 33 -4.75 18.61 -9.91
CA PHE A 33 -4.15 19.94 -9.92
C PHE A 33 -5.18 21.04 -9.68
N GLY A 34 -4.79 22.06 -8.90
CA GLY A 34 -5.53 23.31 -8.76
C GLY A 34 -6.78 23.26 -7.89
N TRP A 35 -6.65 22.65 -6.71
CA TRP A 35 -7.67 22.67 -5.68
C TRP A 35 -7.45 23.79 -4.68
N ARG A 36 -8.52 24.17 -3.99
CA ARG A 36 -8.50 25.02 -2.81
C ARG A 36 -8.88 24.21 -1.59
N PHE A 37 -8.26 24.48 -0.45
CA PHE A 37 -8.44 23.74 0.79
C PHE A 37 -8.66 24.67 1.98
N SER A 38 -9.58 24.27 2.86
CA SER A 38 -9.78 24.87 4.18
C SER A 38 -9.99 23.79 5.23
N LEU A 39 -9.27 23.90 6.34
CA LEU A 39 -9.49 23.09 7.54
C LEU A 39 -10.39 23.90 8.50
N ASP A 40 -11.70 23.69 8.41
CA ASP A 40 -12.69 24.44 9.18
C ASP A 40 -13.86 23.53 9.63
N PRO A 41 -13.89 23.11 10.90
CA PRO A 41 -14.97 22.29 11.44
C PRO A 41 -16.30 23.04 11.61
N HIS A 42 -16.29 24.37 11.52
CA HIS A 42 -17.46 25.21 11.71
C HIS A 42 -18.02 25.76 10.40
N LEU A 43 -17.40 25.43 9.26
CA LEU A 43 -17.87 25.87 7.96
C LEU A 43 -19.29 25.37 7.71
N ASN A 44 -20.18 26.31 7.40
CA ASN A 44 -21.57 25.97 7.10
C ASN A 44 -21.67 25.29 5.73
N GLU A 45 -21.92 23.99 5.73
CA GLU A 45 -22.04 23.15 4.53
C GLU A 45 -22.99 23.73 3.46
N ARG A 46 -24.15 24.26 3.88
CA ARG A 46 -25.15 24.84 2.96
C ARG A 46 -24.67 26.14 2.30
N LYS A 47 -23.77 26.88 2.94
CA LYS A 47 -23.11 28.05 2.34
C LYS A 47 -21.98 27.60 1.43
N ALA A 48 -21.11 26.70 1.91
CA ALA A 48 -19.95 26.22 1.19
C ALA A 48 -20.29 25.53 -0.14
N MET A 49 -21.42 24.82 -0.21
CA MET A 49 -21.83 24.13 -1.45
C MET A 49 -22.30 25.09 -2.55
N ARG A 50 -22.59 26.36 -2.26
CA ARG A 50 -23.07 27.32 -3.26
C ARG A 50 -21.97 27.61 -4.27
N GLN A 51 -22.33 27.74 -5.54
CA GLN A 51 -21.39 28.13 -6.59
C GLN A 51 -20.79 29.53 -6.31
N SER A 52 -21.59 30.45 -5.75
CA SER A 52 -21.18 31.81 -5.39
C SER A 52 -20.44 31.92 -4.05
N PHE A 53 -20.05 30.81 -3.41
CA PHE A 53 -19.29 30.85 -2.17
C PHE A 53 -17.89 31.41 -2.44
N ASP A 54 -17.47 32.39 -1.66
CA ASP A 54 -16.13 32.99 -1.74
C ASP A 54 -15.11 32.09 -1.03
N ASP A 55 -14.25 31.46 -1.82
CA ASP A 55 -13.14 30.62 -1.39
C ASP A 55 -11.77 31.25 -1.71
N GLU A 56 -11.67 32.58 -1.93
CA GLU A 56 -10.39 33.25 -2.24
C GLU A 56 -9.36 33.12 -1.11
N GLY A 57 -9.83 33.06 0.14
CA GLY A 57 -8.97 32.86 1.32
C GLY A 57 -8.50 31.42 1.55
N TRP A 58 -8.92 30.45 0.73
CA TRP A 58 -8.56 29.04 0.92
C TRP A 58 -7.17 28.74 0.36
N LYS A 59 -6.44 27.82 0.99
CA LYS A 59 -5.09 27.40 0.58
C LYS A 59 -5.15 26.74 -0.80
N TYR A 60 -4.42 27.28 -1.78
CA TYR A 60 -4.25 26.61 -3.07
C TYR A 60 -3.27 25.43 -2.95
N LEU A 61 -3.65 24.26 -3.47
CA LEU A 61 -2.83 23.05 -3.46
C LEU A 61 -3.15 22.11 -4.61
N ASN A 62 -2.31 21.10 -4.78
CA ASN A 62 -2.60 19.94 -5.62
C ASN A 62 -2.82 18.73 -4.72
N LEU A 63 -3.69 17.84 -5.17
CA LEU A 63 -3.82 16.49 -4.62
C LEU A 63 -2.67 15.62 -5.16
N PRO A 64 -2.44 14.45 -4.55
CA PRO A 64 -2.99 13.96 -3.29
C PRO A 64 -2.55 14.81 -2.08
N HIS A 65 -3.40 14.94 -1.06
CA HIS A 65 -3.15 15.79 0.10
C HIS A 65 -3.59 15.13 1.41
N ASP A 66 -2.65 15.11 2.35
CA ASP A 66 -2.85 14.75 3.74
C ASP A 66 -2.58 15.99 4.61
N TRP A 67 -3.61 16.53 5.27
CA TRP A 67 -3.43 17.73 6.10
C TRP A 67 -2.87 17.42 7.49
N ALA A 68 -3.00 16.18 7.96
CA ALA A 68 -2.60 15.83 9.32
C ALA A 68 -1.09 15.86 9.48
N VAL A 69 -0.34 15.35 8.49
CA VAL A 69 1.13 15.36 8.47
C VAL A 69 1.73 16.78 8.44
N GLU A 70 0.95 17.79 8.06
CA GLU A 70 1.36 19.19 8.13
C GLU A 70 1.33 19.74 9.58
N GLY A 71 0.62 19.07 10.50
CA GLY A 71 0.41 19.51 11.88
C GLY A 71 1.65 19.46 12.78
N TYR A 72 1.43 19.77 14.05
CA TYR A 72 2.36 19.47 15.14
C TYR A 72 1.96 18.15 15.78
N PHE A 73 2.89 17.49 16.48
CA PHE A 73 2.57 16.34 17.31
C PHE A 73 2.06 16.77 18.69
N SER A 74 1.03 16.11 19.21
CA SER A 74 0.54 16.34 20.57
C SER A 74 -0.23 15.15 21.13
N GLU A 75 0.08 14.76 22.37
CA GLU A 75 -0.72 13.79 23.15
C GLU A 75 -2.19 14.20 23.32
N LYS A 76 -2.52 15.50 23.13
CA LYS A 76 -3.87 16.02 23.28
C LYS A 76 -4.78 15.71 22.10
N TYR A 77 -4.22 15.28 20.96
CA TYR A 77 -5.06 14.91 19.82
C TYR A 77 -5.80 13.59 20.12
N PRO A 78 -7.10 13.50 19.80
CA PRO A 78 -7.89 12.30 20.10
C PRO A 78 -7.39 11.02 19.43
N SER A 79 -6.59 11.12 18.37
CA SER A 79 -5.91 9.98 17.74
C SER A 79 -4.98 9.24 18.71
N GLY A 80 -4.46 9.94 19.73
CA GLY A 80 -3.42 9.45 20.63
C GLY A 80 -2.14 9.04 19.90
N PRO A 81 -1.15 8.47 20.62
CA PRO A 81 0.06 7.91 20.04
C PRO A 81 -0.21 6.80 19.01
N GLY A 82 -1.26 6.00 19.21
CA GLY A 82 -1.66 4.94 18.27
C GLY A 82 -1.97 5.47 16.88
N GLY A 83 -2.69 6.60 16.77
CA GLY A 83 -2.92 7.29 15.50
C GLY A 83 -1.84 8.31 15.14
N GLY A 84 -0.64 8.24 15.73
CA GLY A 84 0.50 9.11 15.40
C GLY A 84 0.53 10.46 16.12
N ALA A 85 -0.38 10.70 17.05
CA ALA A 85 -0.51 11.96 17.80
C ALA A 85 -0.56 13.21 16.90
N LEU A 86 -1.29 13.10 15.77
CA LEU A 86 -1.47 14.15 14.77
C LEU A 86 -2.95 14.61 14.71
N PRO A 87 -3.22 15.83 14.23
CA PRO A 87 -4.58 16.37 14.21
C PRO A 87 -5.51 15.63 13.23
N GLY A 88 -6.80 15.56 13.57
CA GLY A 88 -7.89 15.19 12.67
C GLY A 88 -8.67 16.41 12.17
N GLY A 89 -10.00 16.34 12.29
CA GLY A 89 -10.91 17.46 12.03
C GLY A 89 -11.69 17.32 10.72
N VAL A 90 -12.31 18.43 10.28
CA VAL A 90 -13.11 18.48 9.04
C VAL A 90 -12.41 19.37 8.02
N GLY A 91 -11.96 18.75 6.93
CA GLY A 91 -11.32 19.41 5.80
C GLY A 91 -12.30 19.57 4.63
N TRP A 92 -12.18 20.69 3.93
CA TRP A 92 -12.97 21.01 2.75
C TRP A 92 -12.06 21.28 1.57
N TYR A 93 -12.33 20.61 0.46
CA TYR A 93 -11.66 20.81 -0.82
C TYR A 93 -12.64 21.35 -1.82
N ARG A 94 -12.24 22.36 -2.58
CA ARG A 94 -13.09 22.99 -3.58
C ARG A 94 -12.31 23.26 -4.86
N LYS A 95 -12.96 23.04 -6.01
CA LYS A 95 -12.34 23.30 -7.31
C LYS A 95 -13.37 23.83 -8.29
N HIS A 96 -12.95 24.89 -8.97
CA HIS A 96 -13.65 25.55 -10.06
C HIS A 96 -13.05 25.07 -11.38
N PHE A 97 -13.89 24.68 -12.35
CA PHE A 97 -13.43 24.15 -13.63
C PHE A 97 -14.50 24.27 -14.72
N LYS A 98 -14.06 24.23 -15.97
CA LYS A 98 -14.93 24.21 -17.15
C LYS A 98 -14.93 22.82 -17.77
N ILE A 99 -16.08 22.46 -18.34
CA ILE A 99 -16.21 21.30 -19.20
C ILE A 99 -16.44 21.83 -20.62
N ASP A 100 -15.70 21.28 -21.59
CA ASP A 100 -15.78 21.72 -22.98
C ASP A 100 -17.17 21.43 -23.55
N LYS A 101 -17.73 22.38 -24.32
CA LYS A 101 -19.02 22.22 -25.00
C LYS A 101 -19.02 21.04 -25.97
N LYS A 102 -17.85 20.65 -26.49
CA LYS A 102 -17.74 19.45 -27.34
C LYS A 102 -18.06 18.15 -26.59
N ASP A 103 -17.95 18.15 -25.26
CA ASP A 103 -18.29 17.00 -24.42
C ASP A 103 -19.80 16.95 -24.09
N ALA A 104 -20.61 17.86 -24.65
CA ALA A 104 -22.07 17.80 -24.52
C ALA A 104 -22.60 16.49 -25.14
N GLY A 105 -23.29 15.68 -24.32
CA GLY A 105 -23.78 14.35 -24.69
C GLY A 105 -22.92 13.18 -24.19
N LYS A 106 -21.68 13.44 -23.73
CA LYS A 106 -20.90 12.44 -22.99
C LYS A 106 -21.45 12.21 -21.59
N ARG A 107 -21.13 11.07 -21.00
CA ARG A 107 -21.30 10.81 -19.57
C ARG A 107 -20.03 11.27 -18.85
N ILE A 108 -20.19 11.98 -17.75
CA ILE A 108 -19.10 12.63 -17.03
C ILE A 108 -19.13 12.14 -15.59
N TYR A 109 -18.02 11.64 -15.09
CA TYR A 109 -17.85 11.10 -13.75
C TYR A 109 -16.65 11.72 -13.05
N ILE A 110 -16.74 11.79 -11.72
CA ILE A 110 -15.59 12.07 -10.86
C ILE A 110 -15.26 10.79 -10.09
N HIS A 111 -14.01 10.37 -10.16
CA HIS A 111 -13.48 9.17 -9.51
C HIS A 111 -12.45 9.58 -8.45
N PHE A 112 -12.58 9.03 -7.25
CA PHE A 112 -11.63 9.22 -6.16
C PHE A 112 -11.05 7.87 -5.78
N ASP A 113 -9.72 7.74 -5.82
CA ASP A 113 -9.03 6.50 -5.42
C ASP A 113 -9.12 6.24 -3.90
N GLY A 114 -9.37 7.30 -3.12
CA GLY A 114 -9.53 7.24 -1.67
C GLY A 114 -9.56 8.61 -1.00
N GLY A 115 -10.33 8.71 0.08
CA GLY A 115 -10.40 9.90 0.92
C GLY A 115 -10.69 9.51 2.36
N TYR A 116 -9.75 9.78 3.27
CA TYR A 116 -9.83 9.36 4.66
C TYR A 116 -10.32 10.51 5.56
N MET A 117 -11.53 10.43 6.13
CA MET A 117 -12.61 9.46 5.84
C MET A 117 -13.97 10.16 5.84
N ASN A 118 -15.07 9.39 5.75
CA ASN A 118 -16.42 9.95 5.83
C ASN A 118 -16.66 11.06 4.79
N THR A 119 -16.29 10.77 3.54
CA THR A 119 -16.18 11.76 2.47
C THR A 119 -17.54 12.03 1.83
N SER A 120 -17.96 13.30 1.77
CA SER A 120 -19.17 13.74 1.07
C SER A 120 -18.80 14.62 -0.13
N VAL A 121 -19.43 14.38 -1.27
CA VAL A 121 -19.15 15.11 -2.53
C VAL A 121 -20.38 15.90 -2.96
N TYR A 122 -20.16 17.15 -3.35
CA TYR A 122 -21.16 18.08 -3.84
C TYR A 122 -20.70 18.66 -5.17
N PHE A 123 -21.64 18.79 -6.11
CA PHE A 123 -21.37 19.37 -7.42
C PHE A 123 -22.48 20.37 -7.77
N ASN A 124 -22.07 21.58 -8.15
CA ASN A 124 -22.96 22.68 -8.53
C ASN A 124 -24.09 22.95 -7.52
N GLY A 125 -23.81 22.80 -6.22
CA GLY A 125 -24.78 23.06 -5.14
C GLY A 125 -25.62 21.87 -4.69
N LYS A 126 -25.44 20.68 -5.29
CA LYS A 126 -26.16 19.45 -4.93
C LYS A 126 -25.20 18.41 -4.36
N LYS A 127 -25.58 17.76 -3.26
CA LYS A 127 -24.87 16.57 -2.77
C LYS A 127 -25.08 15.41 -3.75
N ILE A 128 -24.00 14.86 -4.28
CA ILE A 128 -24.03 13.77 -5.27
C ILE A 128 -23.65 12.42 -4.66
N GLY A 129 -22.95 12.41 -3.52
CA GLY A 129 -22.47 11.16 -2.95
C GLY A 129 -21.90 11.27 -1.54
N TRP A 130 -21.72 10.11 -0.92
CA TRP A 130 -21.11 9.91 0.38
C TRP A 130 -20.47 8.51 0.47
N ARG A 131 -19.23 8.41 0.95
CA ARG A 131 -18.52 7.14 1.19
C ARG A 131 -17.85 7.17 2.58
N PRO A 132 -18.19 6.24 3.51
CA PRO A 132 -17.62 6.23 4.85
C PRO A 132 -16.21 5.65 4.90
N TYR A 133 -15.96 4.57 4.17
CA TYR A 133 -14.70 3.84 4.21
C TYR A 133 -13.60 4.63 3.51
N GLY A 134 -12.46 4.80 4.19
CA GLY A 134 -11.41 5.72 3.74
C GLY A 134 -10.41 5.14 2.73
N TYR A 135 -10.45 3.83 2.47
CA TYR A 135 -9.42 3.11 1.72
C TYR A 135 -9.87 2.54 0.37
N ILE A 136 -11.16 2.61 0.06
CA ILE A 136 -11.73 2.09 -1.17
C ILE A 136 -12.09 3.23 -2.12
N PRO A 137 -11.96 3.07 -3.45
CA PRO A 137 -12.39 4.09 -4.38
C PRO A 137 -13.90 4.30 -4.38
N PHE A 138 -14.32 5.44 -4.88
CA PHE A 138 -15.72 5.76 -5.13
C PHE A 138 -15.87 6.72 -6.31
N GLU A 139 -16.96 6.57 -7.05
CA GLU A 139 -17.24 7.31 -8.26
C GLU A 139 -18.67 7.87 -8.26
N TYR A 140 -18.83 9.09 -8.77
CA TYR A 140 -20.14 9.72 -8.90
C TYR A 140 -20.32 10.37 -10.28
N GLU A 141 -21.51 10.21 -10.84
CA GLU A 141 -21.88 10.82 -12.11
C GLU A 141 -22.24 12.32 -11.94
N LEU A 142 -21.67 13.16 -12.80
CA LEU A 142 -21.85 14.61 -12.85
C LEU A 142 -22.80 15.06 -13.97
N THR A 143 -22.98 14.23 -15.00
CA THR A 143 -23.58 14.55 -16.32
C THR A 143 -24.79 15.50 -16.25
N SER A 144 -25.80 15.17 -15.45
CA SER A 144 -27.07 15.92 -15.39
C SER A 144 -26.98 17.31 -14.74
N LEU A 145 -25.85 17.63 -14.10
CA LEU A 145 -25.64 18.86 -13.33
C LEU A 145 -24.60 19.78 -13.98
N VAL A 146 -23.97 19.34 -15.08
CA VAL A 146 -22.91 20.11 -15.75
C VAL A 146 -23.46 21.40 -16.35
N ASN A 147 -22.76 22.49 -16.10
CA ASN A 147 -22.95 23.76 -16.76
C ASN A 147 -21.92 23.91 -17.89
N PHE A 148 -22.35 23.69 -19.14
CA PHE A 148 -21.48 23.81 -20.32
C PHE A 148 -21.23 25.27 -20.76
N ASP A 149 -22.04 26.21 -20.29
CA ASP A 149 -21.94 27.63 -20.65
C ASP A 149 -21.13 28.44 -19.64
N GLY A 150 -20.72 27.82 -18.52
CA GLY A 150 -20.10 28.53 -17.41
C GLY A 150 -19.15 27.67 -16.59
N ASP A 151 -18.94 28.15 -15.37
CA ASP A 151 -18.09 27.51 -14.39
C ASP A 151 -18.83 26.38 -13.68
N ASN A 152 -18.11 25.32 -13.34
CA ASN A 152 -18.59 24.21 -12.54
C ASN A 152 -17.79 24.15 -11.25
N VAL A 153 -18.48 23.84 -10.16
CA VAL A 153 -17.86 23.79 -8.83
C VAL A 153 -18.10 22.45 -8.18
N ILE A 154 -17.01 21.77 -7.85
CA ILE A 154 -17.01 20.60 -6.97
C ILE A 154 -16.54 21.02 -5.57
N LEU A 155 -17.26 20.55 -4.56
CA LEU A 155 -16.89 20.66 -3.15
C LEU A 155 -16.83 19.25 -2.55
N VAL A 156 -15.77 18.95 -1.83
CA VAL A 156 -15.57 17.68 -1.11
C VAL A 156 -15.35 18.00 0.36
N LYS A 157 -16.17 17.40 1.22
CA LYS A 157 -16.01 17.43 2.67
C LYS A 157 -15.41 16.10 3.10
N VAL A 158 -14.30 16.15 3.82
CA VAL A 158 -13.67 14.98 4.45
C VAL A 158 -13.71 15.18 5.95
N ASP A 159 -14.32 14.24 6.67
CA ASP A 159 -14.57 14.36 8.11
C ASP A 159 -13.84 13.26 8.87
N ASN A 160 -12.69 13.64 9.43
CA ASN A 160 -11.91 12.81 10.34
C ASN A 160 -11.90 13.41 11.75
N SER A 161 -13.02 14.02 12.17
CA SER A 161 -13.15 14.67 13.48
C SER A 161 -13.44 13.70 14.62
N ASP A 162 -13.92 12.50 14.31
CA ASP A 162 -14.35 11.48 15.27
C ASP A 162 -13.26 10.47 15.66
N GLN A 163 -12.01 10.93 15.74
CA GLN A 163 -10.91 10.13 16.26
C GLN A 163 -11.12 9.76 17.76
N PRO A 164 -10.57 8.62 18.24
CA PRO A 164 -9.80 7.62 17.49
C PRO A 164 -10.70 6.67 16.69
N ASN A 165 -10.34 6.47 15.42
CA ASN A 165 -11.04 5.59 14.47
C ASN A 165 -10.08 4.66 13.70
N SER A 166 -8.80 4.62 14.09
CA SER A 166 -7.74 3.79 13.49
C SER A 166 -6.74 3.39 14.58
N ARG A 167 -6.12 2.21 14.45
CA ARG A 167 -5.02 1.75 15.35
C ARG A 167 -3.65 2.32 14.96
N TRP A 168 -3.50 2.70 13.68
CA TRP A 168 -2.32 3.31 13.08
C TRP A 168 -2.66 4.70 12.52
N TYR A 169 -1.65 5.43 12.03
CA TYR A 169 -1.87 6.69 11.34
C TYR A 169 -2.62 6.51 10.02
N SER A 170 -3.83 7.04 9.94
CA SER A 170 -4.64 6.97 8.71
C SER A 170 -4.34 8.10 7.71
N GLY A 171 -3.81 9.22 8.19
CA GLY A 171 -3.83 10.49 7.47
C GLY A 171 -5.23 11.12 7.41
N CYS A 172 -5.31 12.33 6.86
CA CYS A 172 -6.57 13.03 6.70
C CYS A 172 -6.65 13.76 5.36
N GLY A 173 -7.68 13.48 4.56
CA GLY A 173 -7.94 14.18 3.31
C GLY A 173 -8.13 13.30 2.10
N ILE A 174 -8.04 13.93 0.92
CA ILE A 174 -8.05 13.24 -0.37
C ILE A 174 -6.59 12.83 -0.64
N TYR A 175 -6.17 11.77 0.03
CA TYR A 175 -4.77 11.32 0.09
C TYR A 175 -4.38 10.40 -1.07
N ARG A 176 -5.33 10.05 -1.95
CA ARG A 176 -5.07 9.39 -3.25
C ARG A 176 -5.52 10.25 -4.43
N ASN A 177 -5.23 9.82 -5.65
CA ASN A 177 -5.49 10.59 -6.85
C ASN A 177 -7.01 10.71 -7.14
N VAL A 178 -7.36 11.72 -7.93
CA VAL A 178 -8.71 12.01 -8.41
C VAL A 178 -8.68 12.12 -9.93
N TYR A 179 -9.70 11.56 -10.59
CA TYR A 179 -9.83 11.58 -12.04
C TYR A 179 -11.19 12.10 -12.48
N LEU A 180 -11.20 12.87 -13.57
CA LEU A 180 -12.41 13.22 -14.31
C LEU A 180 -12.53 12.27 -15.50
N ILE A 181 -13.59 11.46 -15.54
CA ILE A 181 -13.78 10.43 -16.56
C ILE A 181 -14.92 10.86 -17.48
N LYS A 182 -14.69 10.79 -18.79
CA LYS A 182 -15.68 11.08 -19.82
C LYS A 182 -15.86 9.86 -20.72
N THR A 183 -17.08 9.42 -20.91
CA THR A 183 -17.42 8.22 -21.71
C THR A 183 -18.56 8.49 -22.67
N GLY A 184 -18.74 7.61 -23.65
CA GLY A 184 -19.95 7.58 -24.48
C GLY A 184 -21.20 7.15 -23.70
N GLY A 185 -22.37 7.27 -24.34
CA GLY A 185 -23.64 6.88 -23.73
C GLY A 185 -23.76 5.38 -23.44
N VAL A 186 -23.08 4.53 -24.23
CA VAL A 186 -22.81 3.13 -23.88
C VAL A 186 -21.32 2.99 -23.61
N HIS A 187 -20.97 2.40 -22.46
CA HIS A 187 -19.58 2.29 -22.03
C HIS A 187 -19.37 1.09 -21.09
N VAL A 188 -18.12 0.68 -20.94
CA VAL A 188 -17.70 -0.30 -19.93
C VAL A 188 -17.87 0.32 -18.55
N VAL A 189 -18.53 -0.36 -17.62
CA VAL A 189 -18.65 0.15 -16.24
C VAL A 189 -17.28 0.20 -15.55
N THR A 190 -17.14 1.03 -14.53
CA THR A 190 -15.92 1.07 -13.71
C THR A 190 -15.62 -0.33 -13.16
N ASP A 191 -14.37 -0.78 -13.32
CA ASP A 191 -13.89 -2.13 -13.00
C ASP A 191 -14.67 -3.28 -13.70
N GLY A 192 -15.23 -2.96 -14.88
CA GLY A 192 -16.15 -3.81 -15.64
C GLY A 192 -15.49 -4.92 -16.46
N THR A 193 -14.17 -5.07 -16.45
CA THR A 193 -13.47 -6.17 -17.13
C THR A 193 -13.03 -7.25 -16.14
N TYR A 194 -13.09 -8.51 -16.56
CA TYR A 194 -12.55 -9.64 -15.83
C TYR A 194 -11.89 -10.62 -16.79
N ILE A 195 -10.58 -10.80 -16.64
CA ILE A 195 -9.79 -11.69 -17.48
C ILE A 195 -9.34 -12.89 -16.67
N LYS A 196 -9.71 -14.09 -17.11
CA LYS A 196 -9.32 -15.37 -16.49
C LYS A 196 -8.47 -16.18 -17.45
N THR A 197 -7.37 -16.71 -16.98
CA THR A 197 -6.67 -17.80 -17.69
C THR A 197 -7.39 -19.11 -17.37
N THR A 198 -8.19 -19.64 -18.29
CA THR A 198 -9.01 -20.85 -18.10
C THR A 198 -8.23 -22.13 -18.35
N SER A 199 -7.20 -22.06 -19.20
CA SER A 199 -6.27 -23.15 -19.49
C SER A 199 -4.87 -22.59 -19.69
N LEU A 200 -3.84 -23.27 -19.17
CA LEU A 200 -2.45 -22.88 -19.33
C LEU A 200 -1.53 -24.08 -19.50
N THR A 201 -0.74 -24.05 -20.57
CA THR A 201 0.37 -24.96 -20.86
C THR A 201 1.57 -24.14 -21.36
N ASP A 202 2.74 -24.77 -21.50
CA ASP A 202 3.93 -24.12 -22.06
C ASP A 202 3.74 -23.64 -23.51
N LYS A 203 2.75 -24.18 -24.24
CA LYS A 203 2.52 -23.88 -25.67
C LYS A 203 1.31 -23.00 -25.92
N ALA A 204 0.39 -22.89 -24.97
CA ALA A 204 -0.86 -22.18 -25.17
C ALA A 204 -1.48 -21.75 -23.84
N ALA A 205 -2.09 -20.56 -23.82
CA ALA A 205 -3.03 -20.13 -22.81
C ALA A 205 -4.37 -19.77 -23.45
N GLU A 206 -5.48 -20.14 -22.81
CA GLU A 206 -6.81 -19.68 -23.16
C GLU A 206 -7.26 -18.64 -22.12
N LEU A 207 -7.72 -17.49 -22.60
CA LEU A 207 -8.21 -16.40 -21.77
C LEU A 207 -9.72 -16.22 -21.98
N GLU A 208 -10.50 -16.24 -20.91
CA GLU A 208 -11.89 -15.79 -20.91
C GLU A 208 -11.95 -14.32 -20.47
N VAL A 209 -12.53 -13.47 -21.31
CA VAL A 209 -12.69 -12.04 -21.07
C VAL A 209 -14.17 -11.72 -20.89
N VAL A 210 -14.55 -11.33 -19.68
CA VAL A 210 -15.89 -10.78 -19.40
C VAL A 210 -15.82 -9.26 -19.43
N THR A 211 -16.69 -8.63 -20.21
CA THR A 211 -16.86 -7.17 -20.29
C THR A 211 -18.29 -6.81 -19.89
N THR A 212 -18.43 -5.99 -18.86
CA THR A 212 -19.71 -5.49 -18.35
C THR A 212 -19.99 -4.09 -18.90
N LEU A 213 -21.07 -3.95 -19.68
CA LEU A 213 -21.50 -2.68 -20.27
C LEU A 213 -22.68 -2.07 -19.51
N CYS A 214 -22.75 -0.74 -19.56
CA CYS A 214 -23.94 0.01 -19.20
C CYS A 214 -24.41 0.85 -20.39
N ASN A 215 -25.73 0.90 -20.62
CA ASN A 215 -26.37 1.78 -21.59
C ASN A 215 -27.14 2.90 -20.88
N LYS A 216 -26.67 4.13 -21.05
CA LYS A 216 -27.25 5.35 -20.49
C LYS A 216 -27.82 6.32 -21.54
N THR A 217 -28.06 5.87 -22.77
CA THR A 217 -28.59 6.73 -23.86
C THR A 217 -30.09 6.98 -23.73
N GLY A 218 -30.80 6.18 -22.93
CA GLY A 218 -32.25 6.26 -22.77
C GLY A 218 -33.05 5.57 -23.88
N LYS A 219 -32.38 4.95 -24.86
CA LYS A 219 -32.98 4.08 -25.88
C LYS A 219 -32.16 2.79 -26.05
N GLN A 220 -32.77 1.74 -26.59
CA GLN A 220 -32.04 0.49 -26.80
C GLN A 220 -31.01 0.76 -27.88
N GLU A 221 -29.77 0.34 -27.67
CA GLU A 221 -28.70 0.49 -28.64
C GLU A 221 -28.26 -0.88 -29.13
N THR A 222 -27.95 -0.96 -30.42
CA THR A 222 -27.24 -2.12 -30.98
C THR A 222 -25.75 -1.82 -30.93
N VAL A 223 -25.00 -2.67 -30.21
CA VAL A 223 -23.58 -2.44 -29.91
C VAL A 223 -22.75 -3.63 -30.38
N GLU A 224 -21.53 -3.33 -30.79
CA GLU A 224 -20.48 -4.33 -31.10
C GLU A 224 -19.34 -4.13 -30.08
N VAL A 225 -18.86 -5.23 -29.51
CA VAL A 225 -17.76 -5.23 -28.55
C VAL A 225 -16.59 -5.95 -29.18
N LYS A 226 -15.42 -5.30 -29.20
CA LYS A 226 -14.18 -5.91 -29.66
C LYS A 226 -13.16 -5.95 -28.53
N SER A 227 -12.55 -7.11 -28.31
CA SER A 227 -11.47 -7.34 -27.36
C SER A 227 -10.18 -7.60 -28.13
N ILE A 228 -9.13 -6.83 -27.89
CA ILE A 228 -7.85 -6.90 -28.59
C ILE A 228 -6.75 -7.07 -27.53
N LEU A 229 -6.15 -8.26 -27.46
CA LEU A 229 -5.02 -8.50 -26.58
C LEU A 229 -3.74 -8.09 -27.27
N LYS A 230 -2.94 -7.24 -26.62
CA LYS A 230 -1.62 -6.85 -27.10
C LYS A 230 -0.52 -7.31 -26.17
N ASP A 231 0.62 -7.63 -26.77
CA ASP A 231 1.86 -7.90 -26.05
C ASP A 231 2.50 -6.59 -25.53
N ARG A 232 3.63 -6.72 -24.82
CA ARG A 232 4.35 -5.58 -24.24
C ARG A 232 4.90 -4.60 -25.30
N ASP A 233 5.15 -5.08 -26.52
CA ASP A 233 5.65 -4.28 -27.64
C ASP A 233 4.51 -3.62 -28.44
N GLY A 234 3.26 -3.91 -28.09
CA GLY A 234 2.05 -3.38 -28.72
C GLY A 234 1.58 -4.17 -29.93
N ASN A 235 2.12 -5.36 -30.20
CA ASN A 235 1.63 -6.24 -31.25
C ASN A 235 0.34 -6.93 -30.80
N VAL A 236 -0.61 -7.08 -31.71
CA VAL A 236 -1.83 -7.86 -31.45
C VAL A 236 -1.48 -9.34 -31.37
N VAL A 237 -1.82 -9.95 -30.23
CA VAL A 237 -1.64 -11.38 -29.95
C VAL A 237 -2.85 -12.14 -30.45
N ASP A 238 -4.05 -11.67 -30.07
CA ASP A 238 -5.32 -12.21 -30.52
C ASP A 238 -6.43 -11.16 -30.37
N GLU A 239 -7.54 -11.34 -31.09
CA GLU A 239 -8.71 -10.48 -30.99
C GLU A 239 -10.03 -11.23 -31.20
N ALA A 240 -11.07 -10.79 -30.51
CA ALA A 240 -12.42 -11.32 -30.63
C ALA A 240 -13.43 -10.17 -30.75
N GLU A 241 -14.48 -10.39 -31.53
CA GLU A 241 -15.55 -9.41 -31.74
C GLU A 241 -16.91 -10.07 -31.61
N SER A 242 -17.81 -9.42 -30.87
CA SER A 242 -19.17 -9.89 -30.70
C SER A 242 -19.97 -9.68 -31.99
N ARG A 243 -20.99 -10.51 -32.22
CA ARG A 243 -22.08 -10.08 -33.13
C ARG A 243 -22.77 -8.83 -32.54
N PRO A 244 -23.48 -8.03 -33.34
CA PRO A 244 -24.28 -6.93 -32.81
C PRO A 244 -25.26 -7.44 -31.74
N ILE A 245 -25.18 -6.88 -30.54
CA ILE A 245 -26.03 -7.21 -29.39
C ILE A 245 -26.90 -6.02 -29.01
N ILE A 246 -28.06 -6.28 -28.40
CA ILE A 246 -28.95 -5.23 -27.90
C ILE A 246 -28.55 -4.91 -26.46
N ALA A 247 -28.04 -3.71 -26.22
CA ALA A 247 -27.83 -3.16 -24.89
C ALA A 247 -29.16 -2.53 -24.40
N PRO A 248 -29.85 -3.10 -23.39
CA PRO A 248 -31.17 -2.66 -22.97
C PRO A 248 -31.15 -1.28 -22.30
N THR A 249 -32.30 -0.59 -22.34
CA THR A 249 -32.52 0.71 -21.67
C THR A 249 -32.84 0.54 -20.20
N THR A 250 -31.84 0.31 -19.39
CA THR A 250 -32.02 0.29 -17.94
C THR A 250 -30.66 0.45 -17.27
N ASP A 251 -30.65 0.75 -15.97
CA ASP A 251 -29.46 0.59 -15.12
C ASP A 251 -28.97 -0.89 -15.01
N SER A 252 -29.53 -1.80 -15.81
CA SER A 252 -29.10 -3.18 -15.89
C SER A 252 -27.83 -3.28 -16.73
N ASN A 253 -26.80 -3.87 -16.17
CA ASN A 253 -25.58 -4.17 -16.89
C ASN A 253 -25.80 -5.33 -17.87
N THR A 254 -25.01 -5.36 -18.95
CA THR A 254 -24.95 -6.47 -19.91
C THR A 254 -23.54 -7.02 -19.92
N ASP A 255 -23.39 -8.32 -19.66
CA ASP A 255 -22.09 -9.00 -19.74
C ASP A 255 -21.90 -9.61 -21.13
N ILE A 256 -20.71 -9.39 -21.69
CA ILE A 256 -20.24 -9.99 -22.94
C ILE A 256 -19.03 -10.85 -22.59
N VAL A 257 -18.99 -12.05 -23.15
CA VAL A 257 -17.90 -13.00 -22.95
C VAL A 257 -17.19 -13.24 -24.28
N HIS A 258 -15.87 -13.02 -24.29
CA HIS A 258 -14.98 -13.42 -25.36
C HIS A 258 -13.97 -14.46 -24.88
N THR A 259 -13.49 -15.27 -25.81
CA THR A 259 -12.34 -16.17 -25.61
C THR A 259 -11.20 -15.68 -26.50
N LEU A 260 -9.99 -15.63 -25.96
CA LEU A 260 -8.77 -15.28 -26.67
C LEU A 260 -7.70 -16.35 -26.44
N ASP A 261 -6.94 -16.68 -27.49
CA ASP A 261 -5.90 -17.70 -27.47
C ASP A 261 -4.51 -17.08 -27.57
N VAL A 262 -3.61 -17.48 -26.66
CA VAL A 262 -2.20 -17.01 -26.65
C VAL A 262 -1.28 -18.18 -26.91
N ALA A 263 -0.70 -18.25 -28.11
CA ALA A 263 0.32 -19.22 -28.45
C ALA A 263 1.66 -18.86 -27.77
N ASN A 264 2.33 -19.87 -27.18
CA ASN A 264 3.58 -19.74 -26.43
C ASN A 264 3.53 -18.56 -25.42
N PRO A 265 2.62 -18.62 -24.44
CA PRO A 265 2.34 -17.50 -23.55
C PRO A 265 3.59 -17.12 -22.76
N HIS A 266 3.87 -15.82 -22.68
CA HIS A 266 4.96 -15.30 -21.88
C HIS A 266 4.46 -15.03 -20.47
N LEU A 267 4.91 -15.84 -19.51
CA LEU A 267 4.33 -15.83 -18.17
C LEU A 267 4.85 -14.66 -17.35
N TRP A 268 3.95 -14.01 -16.62
CA TRP A 268 4.31 -13.12 -15.53
C TRP A 268 4.95 -13.93 -14.39
N ASN A 269 6.09 -13.47 -13.90
CA ASN A 269 6.74 -13.99 -12.69
C ASN A 269 7.51 -12.89 -11.95
N LEU A 270 8.23 -13.24 -10.88
CA LEU A 270 8.88 -12.28 -9.98
C LEU A 270 10.14 -11.60 -10.55
N ASP A 271 10.77 -12.21 -11.54
CA ASP A 271 12.01 -11.75 -12.18
C ASP A 271 11.72 -11.18 -13.58
N ASP A 272 10.67 -11.68 -14.23
CA ASP A 272 10.20 -11.34 -15.56
C ASP A 272 8.71 -10.97 -15.49
N THR A 273 8.48 -9.68 -15.27
CA THR A 273 7.17 -9.07 -14.98
C THR A 273 6.39 -8.77 -16.24
N TYR A 274 6.24 -9.77 -17.11
CA TYR A 274 5.63 -9.59 -18.42
C TYR A 274 4.13 -9.29 -18.32
N MET A 275 3.74 -8.15 -18.89
CA MET A 275 2.36 -7.66 -18.90
C MET A 275 1.85 -7.57 -20.33
N TYR A 276 0.69 -8.16 -20.56
CA TYR A 276 -0.16 -7.90 -21.71
C TYR A 276 -1.09 -6.72 -21.41
N THR A 277 -1.70 -6.16 -22.45
CA THR A 277 -2.77 -5.17 -22.32
C THR A 277 -3.96 -5.58 -23.17
N LEU A 278 -5.12 -5.71 -22.54
CA LEU A 278 -6.39 -5.88 -23.24
C LEU A 278 -6.98 -4.51 -23.55
N PHE A 279 -7.27 -4.25 -24.83
CA PHE A 279 -8.07 -3.12 -25.29
C PHE A 279 -9.48 -3.60 -25.60
N THR A 280 -10.48 -3.00 -24.95
CA THR A 280 -11.90 -3.24 -25.23
C THR A 280 -12.47 -2.03 -25.95
N GLU A 281 -12.98 -2.21 -27.17
CA GLU A 281 -13.64 -1.18 -27.97
C GLU A 281 -15.15 -1.45 -28.01
N ILE A 282 -15.95 -0.39 -27.80
CA ILE A 282 -17.41 -0.43 -27.95
C ILE A 282 -17.80 0.40 -29.16
N LYS A 283 -18.55 -0.19 -30.09
CA LYS A 283 -19.01 0.48 -31.31
C LYS A 283 -20.53 0.49 -31.42
N ILE A 284 -21.06 1.58 -31.97
CA ILE A 284 -22.46 1.73 -32.39
C ILE A 284 -22.44 2.19 -33.84
N ASP A 285 -23.13 1.47 -34.73
CA ASP A 285 -23.16 1.74 -36.18
C ASP A 285 -21.74 1.87 -36.78
N GLY A 286 -20.78 1.09 -36.29
CA GLY A 286 -19.37 1.13 -36.70
C GLY A 286 -18.53 2.27 -36.11
N PHE A 287 -19.12 3.18 -35.33
CA PHE A 287 -18.41 4.28 -34.68
C PHE A 287 -18.00 3.92 -33.25
N LEU A 288 -16.75 4.19 -32.89
CA LEU A 288 -16.23 4.00 -31.52
C LEU A 288 -16.92 4.95 -30.54
N VAL A 289 -17.52 4.39 -29.49
CA VAL A 289 -18.22 5.15 -28.43
C VAL A 289 -17.58 5.03 -27.05
N ASP A 290 -16.81 3.97 -26.80
CA ASP A 290 -16.00 3.79 -25.58
C ASP A 290 -14.78 2.92 -25.88
N SER A 291 -13.72 3.13 -25.10
CA SER A 291 -12.50 2.33 -25.14
C SER A 291 -12.00 2.11 -23.70
N TYR A 292 -11.65 0.89 -23.35
CA TYR A 292 -11.22 0.53 -22.00
C TYR A 292 -9.96 -0.33 -22.03
N GLU A 293 -8.97 0.02 -21.23
CA GLU A 293 -7.69 -0.70 -21.15
C GLU A 293 -7.63 -1.51 -19.86
N THR A 294 -7.14 -2.75 -19.94
CA THR A 294 -6.95 -3.62 -18.78
C THR A 294 -5.59 -4.31 -18.86
N PRO A 295 -4.62 -3.94 -17.99
CA PRO A 295 -3.36 -4.68 -17.91
C PRO A 295 -3.60 -6.09 -17.36
N TYR A 296 -2.84 -7.06 -17.85
CA TYR A 296 -2.99 -8.46 -17.43
C TYR A 296 -1.68 -9.23 -17.53
N GLY A 297 -1.39 -10.06 -16.53
CA GLY A 297 -0.27 -11.00 -16.54
C GLY A 297 -0.77 -12.44 -16.54
N ILE A 298 -0.29 -13.26 -17.47
CA ILE A 298 -0.62 -14.69 -17.52
C ILE A 298 0.29 -15.42 -16.53
N ARG A 299 -0.31 -16.07 -15.53
CA ARG A 299 0.40 -16.86 -14.52
C ARG A 299 -0.50 -17.90 -13.89
N ASN A 300 0.10 -18.93 -13.32
CA ASN A 300 -0.57 -19.93 -12.51
C ASN A 300 -0.07 -19.88 -11.06
N ILE A 301 -0.99 -19.97 -10.11
CA ILE A 301 -0.70 -20.04 -8.67
C ILE A 301 -1.28 -21.31 -8.08
N LYS A 302 -0.58 -21.90 -7.11
CA LYS A 302 -1.07 -23.07 -6.38
C LYS A 302 -0.58 -23.05 -4.94
N PHE A 303 -1.46 -23.43 -4.04
CA PHE A 303 -1.13 -23.69 -2.64
C PHE A 303 -1.40 -25.15 -2.30
N THR A 304 -0.47 -25.81 -1.61
CA THR A 304 -0.66 -27.19 -1.14
C THR A 304 -0.39 -27.30 0.35
N ALA A 305 -1.08 -28.24 1.00
CA ALA A 305 -0.97 -28.47 2.43
C ALA A 305 0.38 -29.05 2.87
N ASP A 306 1.17 -29.59 1.93
CA ASP A 306 2.45 -30.26 2.20
C ASP A 306 3.69 -29.46 1.76
N LYS A 307 3.54 -28.58 0.76
CA LYS A 307 4.66 -27.84 0.14
C LYS A 307 4.46 -26.34 0.07
N GLY A 308 3.33 -25.81 0.53
CA GLY A 308 3.10 -24.37 0.54
C GLY A 308 2.83 -23.81 -0.86
N PHE A 309 3.57 -22.78 -1.26
CA PHE A 309 3.25 -21.96 -2.44
C PHE A 309 4.02 -22.35 -3.71
N PHE A 310 3.35 -22.24 -4.85
CA PHE A 310 3.91 -22.41 -6.18
C PHE A 310 3.46 -21.27 -7.09
N LEU A 311 4.41 -20.72 -7.86
CA LEU A 311 4.18 -19.79 -8.96
C LEU A 311 4.69 -20.43 -10.26
N ASN A 312 3.83 -20.56 -11.26
CA ASN A 312 4.14 -21.18 -12.55
C ASN A 312 4.80 -22.58 -12.40
N GLY A 313 4.32 -23.37 -11.44
CA GLY A 313 4.83 -24.71 -11.16
C GLY A 313 6.13 -24.77 -10.35
N LYS A 314 6.78 -23.63 -10.06
CA LYS A 314 7.98 -23.54 -9.21
C LYS A 314 7.58 -23.34 -7.75
N ASN A 315 8.00 -24.27 -6.88
CA ASN A 315 7.83 -24.11 -5.43
C ASN A 315 8.74 -22.99 -4.91
N MET A 316 8.19 -22.14 -4.04
CA MET A 316 8.97 -21.11 -3.36
C MET A 316 8.28 -20.63 -2.08
N LYS A 317 9.05 -20.05 -1.16
CA LYS A 317 8.52 -19.34 0.00
C LYS A 317 8.12 -17.92 -0.37
N ILE A 318 7.03 -17.46 0.23
CA ILE A 318 6.67 -16.05 0.27
C ILE A 318 7.52 -15.38 1.36
N ASN A 319 8.52 -14.62 0.94
CA ASN A 319 9.38 -13.80 1.78
C ASN A 319 8.76 -12.40 1.85
N GLY A 320 7.64 -12.31 2.56
CA GLY A 320 6.77 -11.15 2.52
C GLY A 320 6.98 -10.19 3.68
N VAL A 321 6.48 -8.97 3.50
CA VAL A 321 6.36 -7.97 4.57
C VAL A 321 4.94 -7.39 4.63
N CYS A 322 4.50 -7.04 5.83
CA CYS A 322 3.34 -6.18 6.05
C CYS A 322 3.74 -4.73 5.81
N LEU A 323 2.88 -3.97 5.12
CA LEU A 323 3.05 -2.54 4.88
C LEU A 323 1.77 -1.77 5.18
N HIS A 324 1.90 -0.74 6.01
CA HIS A 324 0.92 0.35 6.07
C HIS A 324 1.09 1.31 4.89
N HIS A 325 0.11 2.19 4.67
CA HIS A 325 0.02 3.03 3.47
C HIS A 325 0.77 4.35 3.53
N ASP A 326 1.27 4.76 4.70
CA ASP A 326 1.99 6.03 4.83
C ASP A 326 3.40 5.98 4.21
N LEU A 327 3.84 7.15 3.75
CA LEU A 327 5.13 7.35 3.08
C LEU A 327 6.07 8.20 3.96
N GLY A 328 6.07 7.94 5.28
CA GLY A 328 6.89 8.61 6.27
C GLY A 328 6.58 10.11 6.35
N CYS A 329 7.59 10.96 6.15
CA CYS A 329 7.41 12.42 6.17
C CYS A 329 6.44 12.99 5.12
N LEU A 330 5.98 12.18 4.16
CA LEU A 330 4.92 12.57 3.23
C LEU A 330 3.51 12.33 3.78
N GLY A 331 3.37 11.56 4.86
CA GLY A 331 2.08 11.15 5.41
C GLY A 331 1.40 10.16 4.47
N ALA A 332 0.07 10.23 4.41
CA ALA A 332 -0.71 9.32 3.56
C ALA A 332 -0.76 9.73 2.09
N ALA A 333 -0.33 10.95 1.72
CA ALA A 333 -0.45 11.45 0.34
C ALA A 333 0.37 10.60 -0.64
N ILE A 334 -0.31 9.82 -1.49
CA ILE A 334 0.34 8.87 -2.40
C ILE A 334 1.30 9.59 -3.35
N ASN A 335 2.49 9.02 -3.53
CA ASN A 335 3.49 9.50 -4.48
C ASN A 335 4.27 8.32 -5.06
N ASN A 336 4.29 8.22 -6.39
CA ASN A 336 4.89 7.07 -7.08
C ASN A 336 6.40 6.93 -6.81
N VAL A 337 7.12 8.04 -6.65
CA VAL A 337 8.58 7.99 -6.42
C VAL A 337 8.87 7.49 -5.02
N ALA A 338 8.11 7.97 -4.03
CA ALA A 338 8.21 7.53 -2.65
C ALA A 338 7.86 6.04 -2.49
N LEU A 339 6.75 5.61 -3.11
CA LEU A 339 6.31 4.22 -3.08
C LEU A 339 7.32 3.30 -3.78
N HIS A 340 7.78 3.68 -4.98
CA HIS A 340 8.82 2.95 -5.69
C HIS A 340 10.10 2.84 -4.86
N ARG A 341 10.51 3.91 -4.16
CA ARG A 341 11.66 3.87 -3.25
C ARG A 341 11.48 2.81 -2.15
N GLN A 342 10.33 2.78 -1.47
CA GLN A 342 10.05 1.77 -0.43
C GLN A 342 10.09 0.35 -1.01
N LEU A 343 9.35 0.10 -2.10
CA LEU A 343 9.30 -1.22 -2.73
C LEU A 343 10.67 -1.66 -3.26
N LYS A 344 11.44 -0.73 -3.83
CA LYS A 344 12.79 -1.03 -4.33
C LYS A 344 13.71 -1.46 -3.19
N MET A 345 13.65 -0.78 -2.04
CA MET A 345 14.42 -1.18 -0.85
C MET A 345 14.04 -2.57 -0.35
N LEU A 346 12.75 -2.92 -0.37
CA LEU A 346 12.27 -4.24 0.02
C LEU A 346 12.69 -5.32 -0.99
N LYS A 347 12.53 -5.07 -2.30
CA LYS A 347 13.04 -5.98 -3.35
C LYS A 347 14.55 -6.18 -3.19
N ASP A 348 15.28 -5.11 -2.87
CA ASP A 348 16.71 -5.16 -2.63
C ASP A 348 17.10 -5.96 -1.39
N MET A 349 16.20 -6.10 -0.41
CA MET A 349 16.32 -6.97 0.75
C MET A 349 16.06 -8.45 0.42
N GLY A 350 15.55 -8.76 -0.77
CA GLY A 350 15.07 -10.11 -1.11
C GLY A 350 13.60 -10.36 -0.80
N CYS A 351 12.84 -9.32 -0.43
CA CYS A 351 11.40 -9.43 -0.28
C CYS A 351 10.74 -9.72 -1.64
N ASN A 352 9.78 -10.65 -1.65
CA ASN A 352 9.01 -11.00 -2.84
C ASN A 352 7.49 -10.90 -2.65
N GLY A 353 7.01 -10.55 -1.46
CA GLY A 353 5.58 -10.49 -1.15
C GLY A 353 5.18 -9.28 -0.31
N ILE A 354 4.01 -8.71 -0.57
CA ILE A 354 3.44 -7.60 0.21
C ILE A 354 2.07 -8.01 0.76
N ARG A 355 1.84 -7.79 2.05
CA ARG A 355 0.49 -7.82 2.64
C ARG A 355 0.03 -6.39 2.89
N CYS A 356 -1.14 -6.04 2.35
CA CYS A 356 -1.71 -4.70 2.41
C CYS A 356 -2.40 -4.47 3.78
N THR A 357 -1.62 -4.39 4.84
CA THR A 357 -2.13 -4.36 6.22
C THR A 357 -2.70 -2.99 6.60
N HIS A 358 -3.98 -2.83 6.92
CA HIS A 358 -5.08 -3.82 6.90
C HIS A 358 -6.27 -3.23 6.15
N ASN A 359 -6.04 -2.84 4.90
CA ASN A 359 -6.99 -2.12 4.08
C ASN A 359 -6.65 -2.20 2.59
N PRO A 360 -7.64 -2.01 1.68
CA PRO A 360 -7.39 -1.97 0.26
C PRO A 360 -6.28 -0.96 -0.07
N PRO A 361 -5.26 -1.36 -0.84
CA PRO A 361 -4.12 -0.49 -1.15
C PRO A 361 -4.50 0.57 -2.18
N ALA A 362 -3.59 1.53 -2.39
CA ALA A 362 -3.71 2.46 -3.51
C ALA A 362 -3.46 1.69 -4.82
N PRO A 363 -4.16 2.03 -5.93
CA PRO A 363 -3.90 1.39 -7.23
C PRO A 363 -2.43 1.42 -7.65
N GLU A 364 -1.70 2.48 -7.27
CA GLU A 364 -0.27 2.65 -7.52
C GLU A 364 0.58 1.52 -6.90
N LEU A 365 0.22 1.00 -5.73
CA LEU A 365 0.94 -0.10 -5.09
C LEU A 365 0.79 -1.38 -5.92
N LEU A 366 -0.43 -1.72 -6.33
CA LEU A 366 -0.68 -2.94 -7.12
C LEU A 366 -0.04 -2.86 -8.50
N ASN A 367 -0.14 -1.70 -9.18
CA ASN A 367 0.56 -1.44 -10.44
C ASN A 367 2.10 -1.60 -10.31
N MET A 368 2.68 -1.16 -9.19
CA MET A 368 4.10 -1.37 -8.94
C MET A 368 4.42 -2.82 -8.58
N CYS A 369 3.58 -3.50 -7.82
CA CYS A 369 3.77 -4.92 -7.52
C CYS A 369 3.76 -5.78 -8.79
N ASP A 370 2.87 -5.48 -9.74
CA ASP A 370 2.84 -6.13 -11.06
C ASP A 370 4.14 -5.91 -11.82
N THR A 371 4.63 -4.67 -11.86
CA THR A 371 5.78 -4.29 -12.71
C THR A 371 7.14 -4.55 -12.06
N MET A 372 7.21 -4.64 -10.73
CA MET A 372 8.42 -4.93 -9.95
C MET A 372 8.54 -6.38 -9.49
N GLY A 373 7.48 -7.18 -9.67
CA GLY A 373 7.49 -8.61 -9.39
C GLY A 373 7.36 -8.91 -7.91
N PHE A 374 6.23 -8.53 -7.32
CA PHE A 374 5.82 -8.92 -5.98
C PHE A 374 4.55 -9.75 -6.06
N VAL A 375 4.40 -10.74 -5.18
CA VAL A 375 3.08 -11.31 -4.89
C VAL A 375 2.37 -10.48 -3.81
N VAL A 376 1.05 -10.45 -3.82
CA VAL A 376 0.25 -9.62 -2.93
C VAL A 376 -0.85 -10.41 -2.24
N MET A 377 -0.95 -10.23 -0.92
CA MET A 377 -2.13 -10.51 -0.12
C MET A 377 -2.89 -9.19 0.07
N ASP A 378 -4.01 -9.06 -0.63
CA ASP A 378 -4.85 -7.86 -0.60
C ASP A 378 -5.93 -8.01 0.47
N GLU A 379 -6.05 -7.03 1.36
CA GLU A 379 -6.77 -7.18 2.63
C GLU A 379 -7.85 -6.12 2.82
N ALA A 380 -9.08 -6.59 3.07
CA ALA A 380 -10.25 -5.72 3.09
C ALA A 380 -10.45 -4.99 4.43
N PHE A 381 -10.28 -5.67 5.57
CA PHE A 381 -10.80 -5.16 6.84
C PHE A 381 -9.86 -5.45 8.03
N ASP A 382 -9.70 -4.46 8.92
CA ASP A 382 -9.12 -4.66 10.26
C ASP A 382 -10.17 -5.02 11.31
N MET A 383 -11.45 -4.75 11.06
CA MET A 383 -12.55 -5.10 11.95
C MET A 383 -13.82 -5.38 11.16
N TRP A 384 -14.68 -6.24 11.72
CA TRP A 384 -16.02 -6.47 11.21
C TRP A 384 -17.07 -5.72 12.04
N ARG A 385 -17.96 -6.41 12.75
CA ARG A 385 -18.99 -5.80 13.59
C ARG A 385 -18.44 -5.35 14.94
N ARG A 386 -17.39 -6.03 15.41
CA ARG A 386 -16.75 -5.74 16.68
C ARG A 386 -15.63 -4.73 16.50
N ARG A 387 -15.81 -3.55 17.09
CA ARG A 387 -14.83 -2.45 17.08
C ARG A 387 -13.50 -2.83 17.76
N LYS A 388 -12.40 -2.30 17.23
CA LYS A 388 -11.05 -2.29 17.85
C LYS A 388 -10.70 -0.92 18.44
N THR A 389 -11.26 0.17 17.90
CA THR A 389 -11.17 1.53 18.45
C THR A 389 -12.56 2.10 18.72
N ALA A 390 -12.65 3.34 19.24
CA ALA A 390 -13.94 3.89 19.63
C ALA A 390 -14.89 4.10 18.44
N ASN A 391 -14.35 4.57 17.30
CA ASN A 391 -15.12 5.06 16.15
C ASN A 391 -14.63 4.49 14.80
N ASP A 392 -14.01 3.31 14.79
CA ASP A 392 -13.56 2.67 13.55
C ASP A 392 -14.70 2.25 12.60
N TYR A 393 -14.34 1.52 11.54
CA TYR A 393 -15.25 1.09 10.49
C TYR A 393 -16.39 0.16 10.96
N ALA A 394 -16.30 -0.44 12.15
CA ALA A 394 -17.33 -1.36 12.65
C ALA A 394 -18.73 -0.75 12.70
N ARG A 395 -18.84 0.57 12.94
CA ARG A 395 -20.11 1.32 12.93
C ARG A 395 -20.77 1.44 11.55
N PHE A 396 -20.01 1.18 10.48
CA PHE A 396 -20.48 1.21 9.09
C PHE A 396 -20.62 -0.20 8.49
N PHE A 397 -19.94 -1.19 9.08
CA PHE A 397 -19.80 -2.54 8.54
C PHE A 397 -21.13 -3.13 8.08
N ASP A 398 -22.17 -3.15 8.92
CA ASP A 398 -23.47 -3.75 8.59
C ASP A 398 -24.11 -3.20 7.30
N LYS A 399 -23.83 -1.96 6.93
CA LYS A 399 -24.39 -1.31 5.72
C LYS A 399 -23.44 -1.34 4.53
N TRP A 400 -22.13 -1.39 4.77
CA TRP A 400 -21.14 -1.07 3.74
C TRP A 400 -20.19 -2.21 3.39
N HIS A 401 -20.04 -3.24 4.24
CA HIS A 401 -19.06 -4.31 4.04
C HIS A 401 -19.17 -4.99 2.67
N GLU A 402 -20.40 -5.26 2.21
CA GLU A 402 -20.60 -5.92 0.91
C GLU A 402 -20.19 -5.01 -0.24
N ILE A 403 -20.55 -3.71 -0.19
CA ILE A 403 -20.16 -2.75 -1.23
C ILE A 403 -18.64 -2.60 -1.24
N ASP A 404 -18.02 -2.38 -0.07
CA ASP A 404 -16.58 -2.15 0.04
C ASP A 404 -15.76 -3.39 -0.36
N LEU A 405 -16.18 -4.60 0.02
CA LEU A 405 -15.52 -5.85 -0.36
C LEU A 405 -15.70 -6.15 -1.86
N ARG A 406 -16.89 -5.92 -2.41
CA ARG A 406 -17.14 -6.11 -3.85
C ARG A 406 -16.33 -5.13 -4.70
N ASP A 407 -16.25 -3.87 -4.28
CA ASP A 407 -15.49 -2.84 -4.98
C ASP A 407 -14.00 -3.17 -4.96
N MET A 408 -13.45 -3.65 -3.84
CA MET A 408 -12.04 -4.09 -3.76
C MET A 408 -11.76 -5.21 -4.76
N VAL A 409 -12.51 -6.31 -4.68
CA VAL A 409 -12.27 -7.48 -5.54
C VAL A 409 -12.47 -7.14 -7.02
N ARG A 410 -13.47 -6.31 -7.37
CA ARG A 410 -13.71 -5.89 -8.77
C ARG A 410 -12.56 -5.06 -9.32
N ARG A 411 -12.11 -4.06 -8.57
CA ARG A 411 -10.99 -3.20 -8.94
C ARG A 411 -9.74 -4.04 -9.21
N ASP A 412 -9.50 -5.02 -8.35
CA ASP A 412 -8.18 -5.61 -8.23
C ASP A 412 -8.01 -6.98 -8.89
N ARG A 413 -9.10 -7.68 -9.25
CA ARG A 413 -9.07 -9.07 -9.77
C ARG A 413 -8.23 -9.31 -11.03
N ASN A 414 -7.87 -8.28 -11.78
CA ASN A 414 -7.03 -8.42 -12.98
C ASN A 414 -5.52 -8.30 -12.69
N HIS A 415 -5.12 -7.83 -11.50
CA HIS A 415 -3.69 -7.71 -11.14
C HIS A 415 -3.03 -9.09 -10.99
N PRO A 416 -2.00 -9.43 -11.79
CA PRO A 416 -1.31 -10.71 -11.66
C PRO A 416 -0.58 -10.86 -10.32
N CYS A 417 -0.14 -9.75 -9.70
CA CYS A 417 0.55 -9.78 -8.40
C CYS A 417 -0.33 -10.35 -7.28
N ILE A 418 -1.64 -10.15 -7.32
CA ILE A 418 -2.53 -10.62 -6.24
C ILE A 418 -2.63 -12.14 -6.32
N ILE A 419 -2.32 -12.80 -5.19
CA ILE A 419 -2.34 -14.25 -5.07
C ILE A 419 -3.34 -14.75 -4.03
N MET A 420 -3.92 -13.87 -3.21
CA MET A 420 -4.95 -14.20 -2.24
C MET A 420 -5.72 -12.97 -1.76
N TRP A 421 -6.96 -13.17 -1.35
CA TRP A 421 -7.83 -12.16 -0.74
C TRP A 421 -7.94 -12.41 0.77
N SER A 422 -7.64 -11.39 1.57
CA SER A 422 -7.84 -11.42 3.01
C SER A 422 -9.13 -10.69 3.40
N ILE A 423 -10.06 -11.41 4.02
CA ILE A 423 -11.35 -10.84 4.43
C ILE A 423 -11.31 -10.18 5.81
N GLY A 424 -10.19 -10.27 6.53
CA GLY A 424 -10.09 -9.72 7.89
C GLY A 424 -8.74 -9.97 8.54
N ASN A 425 -8.29 -9.00 9.35
CA ASN A 425 -7.14 -9.14 10.23
C ASN A 425 -7.57 -9.10 11.70
N GLU A 426 -7.18 -10.10 12.48
CA GLU A 426 -7.38 -10.20 13.94
C GLU A 426 -8.78 -9.77 14.39
N VAL A 427 -9.80 -10.14 13.61
CA VAL A 427 -11.17 -9.76 13.89
C VAL A 427 -11.63 -10.43 15.18
N LEU A 428 -12.40 -9.72 16.00
CA LEU A 428 -12.78 -10.24 17.30
C LEU A 428 -13.79 -11.41 17.20
N GLU A 429 -14.39 -11.59 16.03
CA GLU A 429 -15.32 -12.67 15.68
C GLU A 429 -14.66 -14.06 15.68
N GLN A 430 -13.32 -14.14 15.71
CA GLN A 430 -12.58 -15.40 15.90
C GLN A 430 -12.95 -16.12 17.20
N TRP A 431 -13.26 -15.37 18.26
CA TRP A 431 -13.57 -15.91 19.60
C TRP A 431 -15.07 -16.06 19.86
N ASN A 432 -15.42 -16.95 20.79
CA ASN A 432 -16.77 -17.07 21.35
C ASN A 432 -16.90 -16.15 22.58
N SER A 433 -17.95 -15.33 22.65
CA SER A 433 -18.22 -14.50 23.84
C SER A 433 -19.70 -14.50 24.21
N ALA A 434 -20.03 -14.88 25.45
CA ALA A 434 -21.40 -15.06 25.96
C ALA A 434 -22.30 -13.81 25.91
N ASN A 435 -21.73 -12.60 25.77
CA ASN A 435 -22.49 -11.34 25.73
C ASN A 435 -22.86 -10.86 24.30
N ALA A 436 -22.46 -11.57 23.24
CA ALA A 436 -22.68 -11.16 21.85
C ALA A 436 -23.67 -12.05 21.07
N ASP A 437 -24.14 -13.15 21.67
CA ASP A 437 -24.94 -14.17 20.98
C ASP A 437 -26.47 -14.02 21.19
N THR A 438 -26.96 -12.95 21.82
CA THR A 438 -28.39 -12.66 21.93
C THR A 438 -28.91 -11.91 20.70
N LEU A 439 -29.59 -12.64 19.82
CA LEU A 439 -30.25 -12.13 18.61
C LEU A 439 -31.23 -10.98 18.93
N SER A 440 -31.09 -9.86 18.22
CA SER A 440 -32.22 -8.94 18.01
C SER A 440 -33.09 -9.44 16.84
N LEU A 441 -34.39 -9.14 16.86
CA LEU A 441 -35.32 -9.48 15.77
C LEU A 441 -34.86 -8.98 14.39
N ALA A 442 -34.14 -7.84 14.35
CA ALA A 442 -33.56 -7.30 13.13
C ALA A 442 -32.40 -8.14 12.59
N MET A 443 -31.56 -8.68 13.48
CA MET A 443 -30.45 -9.59 13.12
C MET A 443 -30.95 -10.96 12.66
N ALA A 444 -32.01 -11.47 13.30
CA ALA A 444 -32.70 -12.68 12.84
C ALA A 444 -33.33 -12.49 11.45
N ASN A 445 -33.91 -11.31 11.17
CA ASN A 445 -34.50 -11.00 9.87
C ASN A 445 -33.45 -10.84 8.76
N LEU A 446 -32.25 -10.34 9.07
CA LEU A 446 -31.12 -10.35 8.13
C LEU A 446 -30.76 -11.80 7.75
N VAL A 447 -30.66 -12.70 8.73
CA VAL A 447 -30.43 -14.13 8.49
C VAL A 447 -31.54 -14.77 7.66
N LEU A 448 -32.80 -14.47 7.96
CA LEU A 448 -33.96 -15.02 7.25
C LEU A 448 -34.11 -14.46 5.82
N ASN A 449 -33.63 -13.23 5.57
CA ASN A 449 -33.61 -12.66 4.22
C ASN A 449 -32.39 -13.12 3.38
N PHE A 450 -31.38 -13.76 3.97
CA PHE A 450 -30.27 -14.39 3.24
C PHE A 450 -30.66 -15.68 2.50
N GLY A 451 -31.92 -16.15 2.65
CA GLY A 451 -32.39 -17.40 2.05
C GLY A 451 -33.80 -17.31 1.45
N HIS A 452 -33.97 -16.60 0.34
CA HIS A 452 -35.10 -16.88 -0.56
C HIS A 452 -34.77 -18.08 -1.45
N ASN A 453 -34.83 -19.29 -0.86
CA ASN A 453 -35.57 -20.45 -1.35
C ASN A 453 -35.38 -21.61 -0.36
N GLU A 454 -36.52 -22.15 0.06
CA GLU A 454 -36.74 -23.29 0.97
C GLU A 454 -36.47 -23.07 2.47
N LYS A 455 -37.59 -23.08 3.22
CA LYS A 455 -37.64 -23.24 4.67
C LYS A 455 -36.91 -24.54 5.05
N GLN A 456 -35.67 -24.44 5.50
CA GLN A 456 -35.06 -25.49 6.31
C GLN A 456 -35.26 -25.18 7.78
N GLU A 457 -35.96 -26.12 8.41
CA GLU A 457 -36.33 -26.12 9.81
C GLU A 457 -35.08 -26.07 10.70
N ILE A 458 -35.16 -25.16 11.65
CA ILE A 458 -34.16 -24.89 12.67
C ILE A 458 -34.27 -26.00 13.74
N GLU A 459 -33.51 -27.08 13.59
CA GLU A 459 -33.30 -28.06 14.66
C GLU A 459 -31.81 -28.22 15.02
N SER A 460 -31.58 -28.72 16.23
CA SER A 460 -30.33 -28.77 17.01
C SER A 460 -29.06 -29.11 16.21
N GLY A 461 -28.11 -28.18 16.13
CA GLY A 461 -26.83 -28.33 15.41
C GLY A 461 -26.25 -27.06 14.76
N LYS A 462 -26.70 -25.87 15.15
CA LYS A 462 -26.45 -24.61 14.42
C LYS A 462 -24.99 -24.13 14.47
N LYS A 463 -24.42 -23.85 13.29
CA LYS A 463 -23.18 -23.09 13.12
C LYS A 463 -23.24 -21.73 13.84
N ASN A 464 -22.11 -21.29 14.38
CA ASN A 464 -21.98 -19.99 15.07
C ASN A 464 -22.21 -18.83 14.08
N MET A 465 -22.84 -17.73 14.51
CA MET A 465 -23.07 -16.52 13.69
C MET A 465 -21.79 -15.97 13.05
N ASN A 466 -20.67 -15.98 13.78
CA ASN A 466 -19.39 -15.50 13.29
C ASN A 466 -18.84 -16.42 12.18
N THR A 467 -19.11 -17.72 12.26
CA THR A 467 -18.83 -18.67 11.18
C THR A 467 -19.66 -18.35 9.94
N LEU A 468 -20.97 -18.12 10.09
CA LEU A 468 -21.85 -17.73 8.98
C LEU A 468 -21.45 -16.38 8.35
N LEU A 469 -21.04 -15.41 9.16
CA LEU A 469 -20.52 -14.13 8.66
C LEU A 469 -19.24 -14.33 7.84
N THR A 470 -18.35 -15.21 8.30
CA THR A 470 -17.13 -15.56 7.55
C THR A 470 -17.48 -16.20 6.21
N GLU A 471 -18.40 -17.17 6.19
CA GLU A 471 -18.90 -17.82 4.95
C GLU A 471 -19.53 -16.80 3.98
N HIS A 472 -20.28 -15.81 4.50
CA HIS A 472 -20.84 -14.72 3.69
C HIS A 472 -19.76 -13.86 3.03
N LEU A 473 -18.72 -13.46 3.76
CA LEU A 473 -17.62 -12.67 3.19
C LEU A 473 -16.84 -13.48 2.15
N ILE A 474 -16.59 -14.77 2.41
CA ILE A 474 -16.00 -15.70 1.43
C ILE A 474 -16.86 -15.74 0.17
N LYS A 475 -18.18 -15.90 0.32
CA LYS A 475 -19.11 -15.94 -0.81
C LYS A 475 -19.05 -14.66 -1.65
N ILE A 476 -19.01 -13.47 -1.02
CA ILE A 476 -18.88 -12.20 -1.75
C ILE A 476 -17.64 -12.20 -2.64
N VAL A 477 -16.50 -12.65 -2.12
CA VAL A 477 -15.26 -12.76 -2.91
C VAL A 477 -15.44 -13.76 -4.04
N LYS A 478 -15.92 -14.98 -3.75
CA LYS A 478 -16.08 -16.06 -4.74
C LYS A 478 -17.14 -15.77 -5.81
N ASP A 479 -18.11 -14.91 -5.53
CA ASP A 479 -19.06 -14.41 -6.53
C ASP A 479 -18.36 -13.53 -7.60
N LEU A 480 -17.19 -12.95 -7.29
CA LEU A 480 -16.46 -12.02 -8.15
C LEU A 480 -15.15 -12.59 -8.69
N ASP A 481 -14.45 -13.40 -7.89
CA ASP A 481 -13.18 -14.02 -8.24
C ASP A 481 -13.04 -15.41 -7.59
N GLN A 482 -13.02 -16.45 -8.43
CA GLN A 482 -12.78 -17.84 -8.02
C GLN A 482 -11.34 -18.29 -8.30
N THR A 483 -10.55 -17.47 -8.99
CA THR A 483 -9.19 -17.81 -9.42
C THR A 483 -8.15 -17.64 -8.31
N ARG A 484 -8.52 -16.98 -7.21
CA ARG A 484 -7.65 -16.76 -6.05
C ARG A 484 -8.25 -17.34 -4.76
N PRO A 485 -7.39 -17.86 -3.87
CA PRO A 485 -7.81 -18.31 -2.55
C PRO A 485 -8.23 -17.15 -1.64
N VAL A 486 -9.16 -17.43 -0.74
CA VAL A 486 -9.59 -16.55 0.35
C VAL A 486 -8.93 -16.99 1.65
N THR A 487 -8.41 -16.04 2.42
CA THR A 487 -7.79 -16.24 3.73
C THR A 487 -8.19 -15.13 4.71
N ALA A 488 -7.67 -15.20 5.94
CA ALA A 488 -7.78 -14.17 6.96
C ALA A 488 -6.55 -14.24 7.87
N GLY A 489 -6.11 -13.10 8.41
CA GLY A 489 -5.06 -13.06 9.42
C GLY A 489 -5.61 -13.34 10.81
N CYS A 490 -5.30 -14.50 11.39
CA CYS A 490 -5.89 -14.93 12.66
C CYS A 490 -4.84 -15.05 13.76
N ASN A 491 -5.03 -14.32 14.86
CA ASN A 491 -4.22 -14.44 16.08
C ASN A 491 -4.84 -15.39 17.12
N GLU A 492 -5.93 -16.07 16.80
CA GLU A 492 -6.43 -17.22 17.55
C GLU A 492 -6.12 -18.51 16.76
N PRO A 493 -5.03 -19.24 17.09
CA PRO A 493 -4.56 -20.38 16.31
C PRO A 493 -5.37 -21.66 16.58
N SER A 494 -6.29 -21.67 17.54
CA SER A 494 -7.06 -22.86 17.86
C SER A 494 -7.99 -23.28 16.71
N PRO A 495 -8.16 -24.59 16.44
CA PRO A 495 -9.25 -25.10 15.58
C PRO A 495 -10.65 -24.69 16.05
N ALA A 496 -10.78 -24.20 17.30
CA ALA A 496 -12.02 -23.64 17.82
C ALA A 496 -12.37 -22.25 17.24
N ASN A 497 -11.44 -21.58 16.55
CA ASN A 497 -11.64 -20.29 15.91
C ASN A 497 -12.84 -20.33 14.94
N ASN A 498 -13.76 -19.38 15.08
CA ASN A 498 -14.99 -19.34 14.27
C ASN A 498 -14.73 -19.12 12.77
N LEU A 499 -13.63 -18.45 12.41
CA LEU A 499 -13.22 -18.25 11.02
C LEU A 499 -12.72 -19.55 10.40
N PHE A 500 -11.92 -20.34 11.13
CA PHE A 500 -11.41 -21.62 10.63
C PHE A 500 -12.50 -22.70 10.52
N LYS A 501 -13.60 -22.54 11.26
CA LYS A 501 -14.79 -23.40 11.14
C LYS A 501 -15.65 -23.07 9.92
N ALA A 502 -15.41 -21.95 9.24
CA ALA A 502 -16.16 -21.56 8.06
C ALA A 502 -15.85 -22.49 6.90
N GLU A 503 -16.89 -22.98 6.24
CA GLU A 503 -16.71 -23.67 4.96
C GLU A 503 -16.23 -22.67 3.90
N GLY A 504 -15.21 -23.03 3.13
CA GLY A 504 -14.70 -22.22 2.02
C GLY A 504 -13.52 -21.31 2.33
N LEU A 505 -13.00 -21.25 3.56
CA LEU A 505 -11.69 -20.62 3.80
C LEU A 505 -10.61 -21.49 3.15
N ASP A 506 -9.89 -20.96 2.16
CA ASP A 506 -8.99 -21.74 1.30
C ASP A 506 -7.63 -21.98 1.95
N ILE A 507 -7.11 -20.99 2.67
CA ILE A 507 -5.78 -21.03 3.32
C ILE A 507 -5.92 -20.63 4.80
N ILE A 508 -5.32 -21.41 5.68
CA ILE A 508 -5.19 -21.08 7.11
C ILE A 508 -4.09 -20.03 7.27
N GLY A 509 -4.46 -18.85 7.79
CA GLY A 509 -3.54 -17.75 8.04
C GLY A 509 -3.33 -17.52 9.54
N TYR A 510 -2.10 -17.65 10.03
CA TYR A 510 -1.76 -17.29 11.41
C TYR A 510 -1.04 -15.95 11.48
N ASN A 511 -1.46 -15.13 12.43
CA ASN A 511 -0.62 -14.07 12.97
C ASN A 511 0.16 -14.63 14.16
N TYR A 512 1.48 -14.62 14.08
CA TYR A 512 2.41 -15.07 15.12
C TYR A 512 2.28 -16.57 15.46
N HIS A 513 2.44 -16.92 16.75
CA HIS A 513 2.26 -18.27 17.29
C HIS A 513 3.20 -19.34 16.71
N ASN A 514 4.50 -19.04 16.61
CA ASN A 514 5.53 -19.96 16.15
C ASN A 514 5.43 -21.36 16.79
N GLN A 515 5.13 -21.42 18.09
CA GLN A 515 4.97 -22.66 18.85
C GLN A 515 3.81 -23.56 18.39
N ASN A 516 2.79 -22.99 17.73
CA ASN A 516 1.63 -23.72 17.23
C ASN A 516 1.77 -24.16 15.78
N ILE A 517 2.77 -23.63 15.06
CA ILE A 517 2.99 -23.92 13.63
C ILE A 517 3.22 -25.42 13.36
N PRO A 518 4.05 -26.15 14.13
CA PRO A 518 4.28 -27.58 13.88
C PRO A 518 3.01 -28.45 13.92
N ASP A 519 1.97 -28.02 14.67
CA ASP A 519 0.71 -28.75 14.79
C ASP A 519 -0.32 -28.38 13.70
N VAL A 520 -0.04 -27.41 12.82
CA VAL A 520 -0.98 -26.97 11.78
C VAL A 520 -1.43 -28.11 10.86
N PRO A 521 -0.54 -28.97 10.30
CA PRO A 521 -0.98 -30.07 9.42
C PRO A 521 -1.89 -31.08 10.12
N LYS A 522 -1.73 -31.24 11.44
CA LYS A 522 -2.56 -32.09 12.28
C LYS A 522 -3.91 -31.44 12.59
N ASN A 523 -3.92 -30.15 12.87
CA ASN A 523 -5.10 -29.38 13.24
C ASN A 523 -6.01 -29.05 12.05
N PHE A 524 -5.42 -28.87 10.86
CA PHE A 524 -6.12 -28.50 9.63
C PHE A 524 -5.71 -29.41 8.47
N PRO A 525 -6.02 -30.72 8.53
CA PRO A 525 -5.58 -31.68 7.53
C PRO A 525 -6.07 -31.30 6.13
N GLY A 526 -5.16 -31.29 5.16
CA GLY A 526 -5.45 -30.98 3.76
C GLY A 526 -5.62 -29.49 3.45
N LYS A 527 -5.43 -28.59 4.42
CA LYS A 527 -5.47 -27.14 4.20
C LYS A 527 -4.06 -26.56 4.05
N PRO A 528 -3.80 -25.74 3.02
CA PRO A 528 -2.58 -24.94 2.95
C PRO A 528 -2.49 -23.93 4.10
N PHE A 529 -1.26 -23.55 4.44
CA PHE A 529 -0.95 -22.68 5.57
C PHE A 529 0.01 -21.56 5.18
N ILE A 530 -0.21 -20.38 5.75
CA ILE A 530 0.69 -19.23 5.64
C ILE A 530 0.74 -18.48 6.98
N ILE A 531 1.90 -17.89 7.27
CA ILE A 531 2.03 -16.94 8.39
C ILE A 531 1.68 -15.55 7.85
N THR A 532 0.47 -15.08 8.11
CA THR A 532 -0.07 -13.81 7.62
C THR A 532 0.52 -12.59 8.32
N GLU A 533 1.05 -12.77 9.53
CA GLU A 533 1.79 -11.75 10.28
C GLU A 533 2.80 -12.44 11.17
N SER A 534 4.03 -11.93 11.24
CA SER A 534 5.11 -12.59 11.96
C SER A 534 6.05 -11.62 12.65
N VAL A 535 6.85 -12.15 13.57
CA VAL A 535 7.91 -11.45 14.30
C VAL A 535 7.39 -10.38 15.26
N SER A 536 7.06 -9.15 14.83
CA SER A 536 6.89 -8.00 15.73
C SER A 536 8.08 -7.79 16.70
N ALA A 537 9.30 -7.95 16.17
CA ALA A 537 10.52 -7.53 16.84
C ALA A 537 10.58 -5.99 16.89
N LEU A 538 11.28 -5.46 17.87
CA LEU A 538 11.33 -4.04 18.17
C LEU A 538 12.77 -3.56 18.05
N ALA A 539 13.02 -2.55 17.23
CA ALA A 539 14.36 -2.01 17.05
C ALA A 539 14.35 -0.49 16.82
N THR A 540 15.32 0.19 17.43
CA THR A 540 15.65 1.59 17.18
C THR A 540 16.99 1.66 16.47
N ARG A 541 17.02 2.24 15.26
CA ARG A 541 18.24 2.32 14.43
C ARG A 541 19.40 2.91 15.23
N GLY A 542 20.51 2.18 15.31
CA GLY A 542 21.75 2.66 15.95
C GLY A 542 21.77 2.58 17.48
N TYR A 543 20.73 2.03 18.11
CA TYR A 543 20.70 1.80 19.56
C TYR A 543 20.97 0.33 19.88
N TYR A 544 21.87 0.08 20.83
CA TYR A 544 22.36 -1.26 21.15
C TYR A 544 22.39 -1.47 22.66
N ARG A 545 21.68 -2.49 23.15
CA ARG A 545 21.66 -2.84 24.57
C ARG A 545 22.46 -4.11 24.81
N MET A 546 23.53 -3.99 25.59
CA MET A 546 24.42 -5.09 25.96
C MET A 546 23.94 -5.83 27.22
N PRO A 547 24.30 -7.11 27.40
CA PRO A 547 24.87 -7.98 26.36
C PRO A 547 23.80 -8.39 25.33
N SER A 548 24.25 -8.72 24.12
CA SER A 548 23.37 -9.02 22.97
C SER A 548 22.54 -10.30 23.15
N ASP A 549 22.94 -11.20 24.05
CA ASP A 549 22.25 -12.45 24.37
C ASP A 549 21.11 -12.30 25.40
N SER A 550 20.91 -11.10 25.94
CA SER A 550 19.78 -10.80 26.83
C SER A 550 18.50 -10.53 26.04
N MET A 551 17.46 -11.32 26.28
CA MET A 551 16.15 -11.14 25.62
C MET A 551 15.26 -10.13 26.36
N PHE A 552 14.70 -9.18 25.62
CA PHE A 552 13.82 -8.12 26.12
C PHE A 552 12.41 -8.26 25.54
N ILE A 553 11.50 -8.83 26.31
CA ILE A 553 10.10 -9.03 25.90
C ILE A 553 9.24 -7.89 26.44
N TRP A 554 8.87 -6.93 25.58
CA TRP A 554 8.20 -5.68 25.98
C TRP A 554 6.98 -5.33 25.11
N PRO A 555 5.89 -4.80 25.69
CA PRO A 555 5.64 -4.65 27.13
C PRO A 555 5.47 -6.03 27.80
N LYS A 556 5.23 -6.12 29.12
CA LYS A 556 4.93 -7.43 29.75
C LYS A 556 3.66 -8.08 29.16
N ARG A 557 2.67 -7.25 28.82
CA ARG A 557 1.41 -7.60 28.16
C ARG A 557 0.91 -6.35 27.46
N TRP A 558 0.20 -6.51 26.34
CA TRP A 558 -0.21 -5.42 25.44
C TRP A 558 -1.03 -4.29 26.10
N ASP A 559 -1.75 -4.59 27.18
CA ASP A 559 -2.65 -3.68 27.90
C ASP A 559 -2.01 -3.04 29.14
N ILE A 560 -0.77 -3.41 29.47
CA ILE A 560 -0.05 -2.87 30.63
C ILE A 560 0.90 -1.77 30.14
N PRO A 561 0.85 -0.56 30.71
CA PRO A 561 1.81 0.49 30.40
C PRO A 561 3.26 0.02 30.57
N PHE A 562 4.13 0.46 29.67
CA PHE A 562 5.54 0.17 29.70
C PHE A 562 6.34 1.47 29.65
N GLU A 563 7.39 1.53 30.47
CA GLU A 563 8.29 2.66 30.57
C GLU A 563 9.73 2.15 30.56
N ASP A 564 10.56 2.75 29.71
CA ASP A 564 12.01 2.67 29.76
C ASP A 564 12.53 4.08 29.41
N ALA A 565 13.44 4.61 30.22
CA ALA A 565 13.88 6.01 30.11
C ALA A 565 14.57 6.33 28.77
N THR A 566 15.01 5.32 28.03
CA THR A 566 15.68 5.49 26.75
C THR A 566 14.72 5.63 25.57
N PHE A 567 13.45 5.23 25.74
CA PHE A 567 12.46 5.13 24.67
C PHE A 567 13.00 4.45 23.39
N SER A 568 13.89 3.48 23.58
CA SER A 568 14.62 2.83 22.49
C SER A 568 14.63 1.32 22.70
N CYS A 569 14.49 0.59 21.59
CA CYS A 569 14.60 -0.86 21.55
C CYS A 569 15.92 -1.24 20.89
N SER A 570 16.61 -2.23 21.47
CA SER A 570 17.90 -2.70 20.98
C SER A 570 17.80 -3.18 19.53
N SER A 571 18.81 -2.87 18.72
CA SER A 571 18.94 -3.34 17.34
C SER A 571 19.72 -4.65 17.20
N TYR A 572 20.23 -5.22 18.31
CA TYR A 572 20.41 -6.67 18.35
C TYR A 572 19.03 -7.31 18.29
N ASP A 573 18.87 -8.41 17.58
CA ASP A 573 17.61 -9.15 17.41
C ASP A 573 17.17 -9.82 18.73
N ASN A 574 17.06 -9.02 19.80
CA ASN A 574 16.93 -9.39 21.19
C ASN A 574 15.84 -8.57 21.90
N CYS A 575 14.98 -7.89 21.15
CA CYS A 575 13.82 -7.19 21.69
C CYS A 575 12.59 -7.45 20.82
N HIS A 576 11.50 -7.92 21.43
CA HIS A 576 10.24 -8.17 20.72
C HIS A 576 9.04 -8.08 21.67
N VAL A 577 7.84 -8.03 21.11
CA VAL A 577 6.59 -8.04 21.88
C VAL A 577 6.23 -9.43 22.42
N PRO A 578 5.43 -9.57 23.50
CA PRO A 578 5.08 -10.87 24.10
C PRO A 578 4.43 -11.89 23.20
N TRP A 579 3.73 -11.43 22.16
CA TRP A 579 3.07 -12.29 21.18
C TRP A 579 3.96 -12.57 19.96
N GLY A 580 5.07 -11.84 19.85
CA GLY A 580 6.02 -11.90 18.75
C GLY A 580 7.19 -12.83 19.03
N SER A 581 8.23 -12.69 18.23
CA SER A 581 9.49 -13.42 18.32
C SER A 581 10.65 -12.57 17.79
N THR A 582 11.87 -13.10 17.89
CA THR A 582 13.00 -12.54 17.14
C THR A 582 12.83 -12.79 15.64
N HIS A 583 13.56 -12.04 14.82
CA HIS A 583 13.61 -12.25 13.37
C HIS A 583 14.18 -13.63 13.04
N GLU A 584 15.26 -14.05 13.69
CA GLU A 584 15.90 -15.35 13.47
C GLU A 584 14.99 -16.54 13.84
N GLU A 585 14.18 -16.42 14.89
CA GLU A 585 13.28 -17.51 15.33
C GLU A 585 12.23 -17.83 14.26
N THR A 586 11.48 -16.84 13.77
CA THR A 586 10.49 -17.07 12.70
C THR A 586 11.18 -17.48 11.40
N LEU A 587 12.32 -16.88 11.08
CA LEU A 587 13.07 -17.24 9.87
C LEU A 587 13.40 -18.74 9.88
N ASP A 588 13.82 -19.27 11.03
CA ASP A 588 14.09 -20.70 11.21
C ASP A 588 12.84 -21.56 10.98
N VAL A 589 11.73 -21.19 11.62
CA VAL A 589 10.45 -21.91 11.47
C VAL A 589 10.02 -21.96 10.01
N VAL A 590 10.10 -20.86 9.28
CA VAL A 590 9.65 -20.81 7.87
C VAL A 590 10.56 -21.61 6.95
N LYS A 591 11.88 -21.55 7.17
CA LYS A 591 12.86 -22.27 6.35
C LYS A 591 12.77 -23.78 6.54
N ASN A 592 12.55 -24.24 7.76
CA ASN A 592 12.63 -25.65 8.12
C ASN A 592 11.28 -26.38 8.11
N ASN A 593 10.21 -25.74 7.62
CA ASN A 593 8.89 -26.36 7.48
C ASN A 593 8.35 -26.22 6.04
N ASP A 594 8.33 -27.32 5.30
CA ASP A 594 7.90 -27.35 3.89
C ASP A 594 6.46 -26.86 3.67
N PHE A 595 5.53 -27.23 4.55
CA PHE A 595 4.10 -26.90 4.42
C PHE A 595 3.79 -25.41 4.61
N VAL A 596 4.71 -24.64 5.19
CA VAL A 596 4.54 -23.20 5.40
C VAL A 596 4.74 -22.48 4.07
N ALA A 597 3.70 -21.88 3.49
CA ALA A 597 3.81 -21.18 2.21
C ALA A 597 4.77 -19.98 2.26
N GLY A 598 4.98 -19.40 3.44
CA GLY A 598 5.86 -18.27 3.68
C GLY A 598 5.38 -17.46 4.88
N GLN A 599 5.83 -16.21 4.94
CA GLN A 599 5.51 -15.26 5.99
C GLN A 599 5.29 -13.85 5.46
N PHE A 600 4.59 -13.03 6.23
CA PHE A 600 4.64 -11.57 6.13
C PHE A 600 5.15 -10.99 7.45
N LEU A 601 6.34 -10.39 7.41
CA LEU A 601 6.98 -9.73 8.55
C LEU A 601 6.20 -8.49 9.00
N TRP A 602 5.95 -8.33 10.30
CA TRP A 602 5.53 -7.06 10.91
C TRP A 602 6.76 -6.28 11.40
N THR A 603 7.26 -5.25 10.70
CA THR A 603 6.85 -4.72 9.38
C THR A 603 8.04 -4.52 8.44
N GLY A 604 7.78 -4.28 7.15
CA GLY A 604 8.84 -3.91 6.20
C GLY A 604 9.45 -2.53 6.47
N PHE A 605 8.60 -1.55 6.78
CA PHE A 605 8.97 -0.19 7.16
C PHE A 605 8.30 0.18 8.48
N ASP A 606 8.96 1.01 9.29
CA ASP A 606 8.27 1.75 10.36
C ASP A 606 7.19 2.62 9.71
N TYR A 607 6.14 2.88 10.47
CA TYR A 607 4.97 3.64 10.06
C TYR A 607 4.55 4.58 11.19
N ILE A 608 3.78 5.61 10.85
CA ILE A 608 3.33 6.58 11.85
C ILE A 608 2.24 5.93 12.72
N GLY A 609 2.29 6.18 14.03
CA GLY A 609 1.40 5.55 14.99
C GLY A 609 1.92 4.23 15.55
N GLU A 610 1.05 3.54 16.29
CA GLU A 610 1.32 2.27 17.00
C GLU A 610 2.73 2.14 17.59
N PRO A 611 3.15 3.05 18.49
CA PRO A 611 4.52 3.13 18.99
C PRO A 611 4.84 2.09 20.07
N THR A 612 4.28 0.89 19.98
CA THR A 612 4.56 -0.23 20.88
C THR A 612 6.07 -0.44 20.99
N PRO A 613 6.64 -0.58 22.20
CA PRO A 613 5.97 -0.80 23.48
C PRO A 613 5.65 0.49 24.26
N PHE A 614 5.97 1.66 23.71
CA PHE A 614 5.95 2.93 24.43
C PHE A 614 4.63 3.70 24.28
N GLY A 615 4.34 4.54 25.28
CA GLY A 615 3.39 5.63 25.15
C GLY A 615 4.04 6.91 24.61
N TRP A 616 3.32 8.02 24.71
CA TRP A 616 3.88 9.35 24.43
C TRP A 616 5.18 9.59 25.24
N PRO A 617 6.24 10.20 24.66
CA PRO A 617 6.31 10.91 23.38
C PRO A 617 6.54 10.05 22.13
N ALA A 618 6.54 8.73 22.25
CA ALA A 618 6.63 7.88 21.06
C ALA A 618 5.37 8.06 20.19
N ARG A 619 5.55 8.23 18.89
CA ARG A 619 4.51 8.60 17.90
C ARG A 619 4.57 7.81 16.60
N SER A 620 5.53 6.91 16.45
CA SER A 620 5.64 5.98 15.32
C SER A 620 6.22 4.65 15.80
N SER A 621 6.09 3.63 14.97
CA SER A 621 6.42 2.27 15.33
C SER A 621 7.92 2.01 15.48
N PHE A 622 8.23 0.83 16.02
CA PHE A 622 9.59 0.30 16.18
C PHE A 622 9.80 -1.02 15.41
N PHE A 623 8.76 -1.48 14.69
CA PHE A 623 8.66 -2.82 14.09
C PHE A 623 9.41 -2.97 12.77
N GLY A 624 9.60 -1.87 12.05
CA GLY A 624 10.15 -1.88 10.71
C GLY A 624 11.60 -2.33 10.68
N VAL A 625 11.97 -3.20 9.74
CA VAL A 625 13.38 -3.45 9.42
C VAL A 625 14.04 -2.27 8.71
N VAL A 626 13.23 -1.34 8.20
CA VAL A 626 13.65 -0.03 7.72
C VAL A 626 12.94 1.03 8.57
N ASP A 627 13.65 2.08 8.99
CA ASP A 627 13.03 3.18 9.73
C ASP A 627 12.11 4.08 8.88
N LEU A 628 11.41 5.00 9.53
CA LEU A 628 10.43 5.87 8.87
C LEU A 628 11.05 6.80 7.80
N ALA A 629 12.34 7.15 7.95
CA ALA A 629 13.09 7.93 6.98
C ALA A 629 13.61 7.08 5.80
N GLY A 630 13.43 5.76 5.85
CA GLY A 630 13.99 4.83 4.89
C GLY A 630 15.49 4.61 5.07
N PHE A 631 15.96 4.55 6.31
CA PHE A 631 17.27 4.03 6.66
C PHE A 631 17.14 2.60 7.18
N PRO A 632 17.82 1.61 6.57
CA PRO A 632 17.81 0.24 7.06
C PRO A 632 18.29 0.14 8.52
N LYS A 633 17.58 -0.65 9.33
CA LYS A 633 18.05 -1.15 10.63
C LYS A 633 18.89 -2.42 10.39
N ASP A 634 19.57 -2.92 11.42
CA ASP A 634 20.49 -4.04 11.26
C ASP A 634 19.80 -5.33 10.74
N ALA A 635 18.57 -5.60 11.18
CA ALA A 635 17.77 -6.74 10.74
C ALA A 635 17.44 -6.74 9.23
N TYR A 636 17.50 -5.59 8.54
CA TYR A 636 17.40 -5.56 7.07
C TYR A 636 18.47 -6.45 6.42
N TYR A 637 19.69 -6.42 6.96
CA TYR A 637 20.82 -7.17 6.41
C TYR A 637 20.79 -8.66 6.80
N LEU A 638 20.09 -9.03 7.87
CA LEU A 638 19.74 -10.43 8.15
C LEU A 638 18.92 -10.98 6.98
N TYR A 639 17.77 -10.37 6.70
CA TYR A 639 16.91 -10.80 5.61
C TYR A 639 17.61 -10.73 4.26
N GLN A 640 18.36 -9.67 3.97
CA GLN A 640 19.13 -9.58 2.73
C GLN A 640 20.12 -10.73 2.56
N SER A 641 20.78 -11.16 3.65
CA SER A 641 21.72 -12.28 3.60
C SER A 641 21.04 -13.63 3.38
N GLU A 642 19.76 -13.75 3.75
CA GLU A 642 19.03 -15.02 3.77
C GLU A 642 17.97 -15.17 2.66
N TRP A 643 17.50 -14.06 2.09
CA TRP A 643 16.46 -14.01 1.06
C TRP A 643 16.97 -13.57 -0.31
N SER A 644 18.23 -13.16 -0.43
CA SER A 644 18.81 -12.70 -1.68
C SER A 644 20.23 -13.22 -1.90
N ASP A 645 20.63 -13.30 -3.17
CA ASP A 645 21.99 -13.64 -3.57
C ASP A 645 22.94 -12.42 -3.56
N LYS A 646 22.45 -11.23 -3.19
CA LYS A 646 23.28 -10.03 -3.13
C LYS A 646 24.37 -10.21 -2.08
N PRO A 647 25.65 -9.90 -2.38
CA PRO A 647 26.72 -10.01 -1.38
C PRO A 647 26.42 -9.13 -0.16
N VAL A 648 26.31 -9.76 1.01
CA VAL A 648 26.16 -9.10 2.30
C VAL A 648 27.41 -9.34 3.15
N LEU A 649 27.95 -8.25 3.71
CA LEU A 649 28.94 -8.28 4.79
C LEU A 649 28.67 -7.07 5.70
N HIS A 650 27.70 -7.24 6.59
CA HIS A 650 27.22 -6.21 7.50
C HIS A 650 27.78 -6.46 8.90
N LEU A 651 28.63 -5.56 9.40
CA LEU A 651 29.22 -5.60 10.73
C LEU A 651 28.55 -4.51 11.59
N PHE A 652 28.14 -4.85 12.81
CA PHE A 652 27.52 -3.91 13.75
C PHE A 652 27.81 -4.35 15.19
N PRO A 653 27.74 -3.46 16.19
CA PRO A 653 27.31 -2.05 16.16
C PRO A 653 28.39 -1.08 15.63
N HIS A 654 28.20 0.22 15.83
CA HIS A 654 29.27 1.22 15.62
C HIS A 654 30.46 0.97 16.55
N TRP A 655 31.62 1.58 16.25
CA TRP A 655 32.85 1.41 17.03
C TRP A 655 33.28 2.69 17.76
N THR A 656 32.33 3.34 18.44
CA THR A 656 32.57 4.56 19.23
C THR A 656 31.88 4.36 20.57
N TRP A 657 32.67 4.06 21.60
CA TRP A 657 32.25 3.66 22.94
C TRP A 657 33.21 4.24 23.98
N ASP A 658 32.98 3.98 25.27
CA ASP A 658 33.93 4.34 26.32
C ASP A 658 35.05 3.31 26.40
N GLU A 659 36.29 3.77 26.59
CA GLU A 659 37.46 2.90 26.64
C GLU A 659 37.33 1.85 27.76
N GLY A 660 37.43 0.57 27.38
CA GLY A 660 37.23 -0.56 28.29
C GLY A 660 35.85 -1.21 28.24
N ASP A 661 34.87 -0.63 27.52
CA ASP A 661 33.56 -1.25 27.32
C ASP A 661 33.68 -2.63 26.65
N GLU A 662 32.83 -3.57 27.07
CA GLU A 662 32.68 -4.90 26.44
C GLU A 662 31.57 -4.82 25.38
N ILE A 663 31.94 -4.97 24.10
CA ILE A 663 31.01 -4.84 22.97
C ILE A 663 30.81 -6.21 22.32
N ASP A 664 29.55 -6.62 22.15
CA ASP A 664 29.22 -7.81 21.36
C ASP A 664 29.14 -7.44 19.87
N MET A 665 30.10 -7.90 19.05
CA MET A 665 30.10 -7.61 17.62
C MET A 665 29.31 -8.69 16.87
N TRP A 666 28.32 -8.27 16.08
CA TRP A 666 27.52 -9.15 15.22
C TRP A 666 27.85 -8.91 13.75
N CYS A 667 27.72 -9.97 12.95
CA CYS A 667 27.87 -9.88 11.52
C CYS A 667 26.85 -10.75 10.77
N TYR A 668 26.05 -10.11 9.92
CA TYR A 668 25.26 -10.78 8.89
C TYR A 668 26.06 -10.85 7.60
N TYR A 669 26.12 -12.03 6.99
CA TYR A 669 26.85 -12.25 5.76
C TYR A 669 26.30 -13.42 4.95
N ASN A 670 26.54 -13.42 3.65
CA ASN A 670 26.31 -14.56 2.77
C ASN A 670 27.51 -14.71 1.81
N ASN A 671 27.45 -15.70 0.90
CA ASN A 671 28.48 -15.92 -0.11
C ASN A 671 29.92 -16.11 0.43
N ALA A 672 30.05 -16.48 1.70
CA ALA A 672 31.31 -16.81 2.37
C ALA A 672 31.10 -17.97 3.33
N ASP A 673 32.14 -18.76 3.57
CA ASP A 673 32.11 -19.93 4.45
C ASP A 673 32.37 -19.54 5.91
N GLU A 674 33.10 -18.44 6.10
CA GLU A 674 33.52 -17.95 7.42
C GLU A 674 33.83 -16.45 7.39
N VAL A 675 33.79 -15.85 8.57
CA VAL A 675 34.17 -14.47 8.82
C VAL A 675 35.13 -14.38 10.01
N GLU A 676 36.07 -13.45 9.97
CA GLU A 676 37.04 -13.22 11.04
C GLU A 676 37.05 -11.74 11.44
N LEU A 677 36.94 -11.48 12.74
CA LEU A 677 36.95 -10.13 13.30
C LEU A 677 38.37 -9.73 13.71
N PHE A 678 38.72 -8.47 13.46
CA PHE A 678 39.98 -7.86 13.85
C PHE A 678 39.71 -6.54 14.58
N VAL A 679 40.42 -6.29 15.68
CA VAL A 679 40.44 -4.99 16.37
C VAL A 679 41.85 -4.43 16.28
N ASN A 680 42.02 -3.28 15.61
CA ASN A 680 43.34 -2.67 15.38
C ASN A 680 44.36 -3.64 14.77
N GLY A 681 43.91 -4.52 13.86
CA GLY A 681 44.73 -5.53 13.19
C GLY A 681 44.94 -6.83 13.98
N GLU A 682 44.52 -6.92 15.24
CA GLU A 682 44.58 -8.15 16.03
C GLU A 682 43.32 -9.00 15.84
N SER A 683 43.48 -10.28 15.50
CA SER A 683 42.35 -11.20 15.35
C SER A 683 41.62 -11.44 16.68
N ARG A 684 40.29 -11.51 16.60
CA ARG A 684 39.37 -11.96 17.66
C ARG A 684 38.73 -13.32 17.35
N GLY A 685 39.26 -14.00 16.33
CA GLY A 685 38.90 -15.36 15.96
C GLY A 685 37.89 -15.44 14.81
N VAL A 686 37.81 -16.64 14.23
CA VAL A 686 36.92 -16.98 13.11
C VAL A 686 35.54 -17.41 13.63
N ARG A 687 34.48 -17.11 12.89
CA ARG A 687 33.10 -17.55 13.09
C ARG A 687 32.50 -18.05 11.78
N LYS A 688 31.56 -18.99 11.89
CA LYS A 688 30.84 -19.62 10.79
C LYS A 688 29.36 -19.68 11.15
N LYS A 689 28.49 -19.54 10.15
CA LYS A 689 27.07 -19.89 10.30
C LYS A 689 26.95 -21.41 10.43
N THR A 690 25.98 -21.87 11.19
CA THR A 690 25.60 -23.28 11.28
C THR A 690 24.13 -23.43 10.91
N GLU A 691 23.66 -24.67 10.81
CA GLU A 691 22.22 -24.94 10.80
C GLU A 691 21.59 -24.27 12.03
N HIS A 692 20.49 -23.54 11.83
CA HIS A 692 19.79 -22.74 12.85
C HIS A 692 20.55 -21.52 13.43
N CYS A 693 21.65 -21.07 12.83
CA CYS A 693 22.38 -19.87 13.25
C CYS A 693 22.66 -18.94 12.06
N TYR A 694 22.00 -17.78 12.02
CA TYR A 694 21.98 -16.88 10.86
C TYR A 694 22.87 -15.64 11.00
N HIS A 695 23.70 -15.57 12.05
CA HIS A 695 24.70 -14.52 12.25
C HIS A 695 26.02 -15.07 12.80
N ALA A 696 27.09 -14.29 12.67
CA ALA A 696 28.32 -14.49 13.42
C ALA A 696 28.37 -13.51 14.59
N VAL A 697 28.82 -13.99 15.75
CA VAL A 697 28.95 -13.16 16.95
C VAL A 697 30.32 -13.33 17.63
N TRP A 698 30.87 -12.22 18.09
CA TRP A 698 32.01 -12.14 18.99
C TRP A 698 31.58 -11.41 20.25
N ASN A 699 31.43 -12.15 21.35
CA ASN A 699 31.02 -11.59 22.62
C ASN A 699 32.19 -10.90 23.32
N LYS A 700 31.89 -9.82 24.06
CA LYS A 700 32.83 -9.14 24.96
C LYS A 700 34.13 -8.72 24.27
N VAL A 701 34.01 -8.13 23.08
CA VAL A 701 35.14 -7.51 22.40
C VAL A 701 35.45 -6.20 23.11
N PHE A 702 36.56 -6.15 23.83
CA PHE A 702 36.99 -4.93 24.51
C PHE A 702 37.20 -3.80 23.51
N TYR A 703 36.47 -2.71 23.72
CA TYR A 703 36.59 -1.53 22.90
C TYR A 703 37.97 -0.89 23.10
N ARG A 704 38.64 -0.68 21.98
CA ARG A 704 39.85 0.14 21.86
C ARG A 704 39.64 1.10 20.71
N PRO A 705 39.87 2.42 20.90
CA PRO A 705 39.80 3.39 19.82
C PRO A 705 40.64 2.95 18.62
N GLY A 706 40.14 3.19 17.41
CA GLY A 706 40.79 2.80 16.16
C GLY A 706 39.80 2.18 15.19
N SER A 707 40.02 0.92 14.79
CA SER A 707 39.14 0.22 13.85
C SER A 707 38.76 -1.18 14.30
N VAL A 708 37.53 -1.57 13.93
CA VAL A 708 37.05 -2.94 13.95
C VAL A 708 36.74 -3.37 12.52
N LYS A 709 37.30 -4.50 12.12
CA LYS A 709 37.22 -5.02 10.74
C LYS A 709 36.75 -6.45 10.74
N VAL A 710 35.88 -6.80 9.81
CA VAL A 710 35.54 -8.18 9.49
C VAL A 710 36.05 -8.54 8.10
N VAL A 711 36.61 -9.74 7.98
CA VAL A 711 37.09 -10.32 6.71
C VAL A 711 36.28 -11.58 6.42
N ALA A 712 35.59 -11.63 5.29
CA ALA A 712 34.83 -12.78 4.82
C ALA A 712 35.68 -13.63 3.87
N ARG A 713 35.65 -14.96 4.04
CA ARG A 713 36.41 -15.90 3.20
C ARG A 713 35.52 -16.99 2.61
N LYS A 714 35.80 -17.36 1.35
CA LYS A 714 35.22 -18.51 0.67
C LYS A 714 36.34 -19.37 0.12
N ASN A 715 36.35 -20.67 0.44
CA ASN A 715 37.43 -21.59 0.09
C ASN A 715 38.82 -21.08 0.49
N GLY A 716 38.92 -20.40 1.65
CA GLY A 716 40.15 -19.79 2.15
C GLY A 716 40.56 -18.46 1.49
N ALA A 717 39.92 -18.04 0.39
CA ALA A 717 40.19 -16.77 -0.28
C ALA A 717 39.31 -15.64 0.29
N VAL A 718 39.87 -14.44 0.43
CA VAL A 718 39.11 -13.25 0.87
C VAL A 718 38.12 -12.83 -0.22
N VAL A 719 36.84 -12.78 0.12
CA VAL A 719 35.75 -12.36 -0.78
C VAL A 719 35.13 -11.02 -0.39
N GLY A 720 35.41 -10.52 0.81
CA GLY A 720 34.94 -9.21 1.25
C GLY A 720 35.60 -8.75 2.54
N THR A 721 35.66 -7.44 2.73
CA THR A 721 36.13 -6.80 3.96
C THR A 721 35.24 -5.63 4.30
N LYS A 722 34.87 -5.49 5.57
CA LYS A 722 34.15 -4.32 6.08
C LYS A 722 34.86 -3.81 7.32
N GLU A 723 35.10 -2.52 7.39
CA GLU A 723 35.81 -1.87 8.50
C GLU A 723 35.02 -0.66 8.99
N ILE A 724 34.94 -0.53 10.31
CA ILE A 724 34.27 0.55 11.04
C ILE A 724 35.31 1.20 11.93
N PHE A 725 35.27 2.53 12.01
CA PHE A 725 36.24 3.31 12.76
C PHE A 725 35.56 4.01 13.94
N THR A 726 36.34 4.26 14.98
CA THR A 726 35.98 5.21 16.03
C THR A 726 35.82 6.60 15.44
N ALA A 727 34.65 7.18 15.65
CA ALA A 727 34.32 8.51 15.17
C ALA A 727 34.87 9.57 16.12
N GLY A 728 35.48 10.61 15.55
CA GLY A 728 35.81 11.83 16.26
C GLY A 728 34.59 12.74 16.48
N LYS A 729 34.85 13.97 16.90
CA LYS A 729 33.81 14.99 17.08
C LYS A 729 33.19 15.39 15.72
N PRO A 730 31.88 15.69 15.68
CA PRO A 730 31.21 16.24 14.50
C PRO A 730 31.94 17.44 13.88
N ARG A 731 32.13 17.42 12.57
CA ARG A 731 32.90 18.43 11.83
C ARG A 731 32.32 18.84 10.49
N SER A 732 31.65 17.93 9.79
CA SER A 732 31.12 18.18 8.45
C SER A 732 29.80 17.48 8.18
N ILE A 733 29.09 17.95 7.17
CA ILE A 733 27.86 17.34 6.65
C ILE A 733 28.18 16.68 5.31
N ARG A 734 27.64 15.49 5.05
CA ARG A 734 27.58 14.89 3.71
C ARG A 734 26.14 14.80 3.23
N LEU A 735 25.91 15.19 1.97
CA LEU A 735 24.63 15.04 1.29
C LEU A 735 24.77 13.98 0.20
N THR A 736 23.90 12.97 0.25
CA THR A 736 23.83 11.90 -0.75
C THR A 736 22.42 11.83 -1.29
N ALA A 737 22.23 12.32 -2.52
CA ALA A 737 20.96 12.20 -3.24
C ALA A 737 20.79 10.78 -3.80
N ASP A 738 19.60 10.21 -3.69
CA ASP A 738 19.25 8.93 -4.32
C ASP A 738 19.27 9.01 -5.86
N LYS A 739 18.96 10.19 -6.40
CA LYS A 739 19.17 10.57 -7.79
C LYS A 739 19.42 12.06 -7.95
N THR A 740 20.17 12.42 -8.99
CA THR A 740 20.52 13.82 -9.30
C THR A 740 19.75 14.39 -10.49
N VAL A 741 18.79 13.65 -11.04
CA VAL A 741 17.95 14.08 -12.17
C VAL A 741 16.47 13.86 -11.81
N GLN A 742 15.65 14.90 -11.98
CA GLN A 742 14.20 14.86 -11.82
C GLN A 742 13.47 15.17 -13.13
N LYS A 743 12.28 14.60 -13.29
CA LYS A 743 11.31 15.01 -14.30
C LYS A 743 10.58 16.28 -13.88
N ALA A 744 10.37 17.20 -14.82
CA ALA A 744 9.68 18.47 -14.63
C ALA A 744 8.15 18.30 -14.58
N ASP A 745 7.63 17.46 -13.67
CA ASP A 745 6.22 17.04 -13.63
C ASP A 745 5.46 17.44 -12.34
N ARG A 746 6.12 18.19 -11.44
CA ARG A 746 5.59 18.59 -10.12
C ARG A 746 5.35 17.45 -9.13
N ARG A 747 5.68 16.21 -9.49
CA ARG A 747 5.49 15.00 -8.66
C ARG A 747 6.80 14.34 -8.31
N ASP A 748 7.81 14.48 -9.16
CA ASP A 748 9.09 13.83 -9.02
C ASP A 748 9.85 14.32 -7.77
N LEU A 749 10.50 13.38 -7.08
CA LEU A 749 11.14 13.60 -5.78
C LEU A 749 12.60 13.18 -5.83
N THR A 750 13.44 13.86 -5.05
CA THR A 750 14.79 13.40 -4.70
C THR A 750 14.87 13.29 -3.19
N TYR A 751 15.29 12.11 -2.72
CA TYR A 751 15.56 11.83 -1.31
C TYR A 751 17.06 12.04 -1.05
N ILE A 752 17.38 12.94 -0.12
CA ILE A 752 18.77 13.30 0.16
C ILE A 752 19.08 12.88 1.58
N THR A 753 19.94 11.87 1.70
CA THR A 753 20.50 11.44 2.98
C THR A 753 21.50 12.48 3.47
N VAL A 754 21.38 12.84 4.73
CA VAL A 754 22.21 13.82 5.42
C VAL A 754 22.96 13.12 6.53
N GLU A 755 24.29 13.09 6.45
CA GLU A 755 25.15 12.42 7.43
C GLU A 755 26.02 13.45 8.16
N ILE A 756 26.14 13.30 9.48
CA ILE A 756 27.06 14.07 10.31
C ILE A 756 28.35 13.28 10.49
N LEU A 757 29.47 13.89 10.09
CA LEU A 757 30.76 13.23 10.01
C LEU A 757 31.82 13.93 10.84
N ASP A 758 32.81 13.17 11.28
CA ASP A 758 34.02 13.69 11.91
C ASP A 758 34.99 14.32 10.89
N GLN A 759 36.19 14.71 11.35
CA GLN A 759 37.22 15.34 10.52
C GLN A 759 37.84 14.36 9.49
N GLN A 760 37.73 13.05 9.72
CA GLN A 760 38.22 11.97 8.86
C GLN A 760 37.13 11.45 7.89
N GLY A 761 35.89 11.91 8.05
CA GLY A 761 34.76 11.53 7.21
C GLY A 761 34.01 10.28 7.69
N HIS A 762 34.25 9.82 8.92
CA HIS A 762 33.48 8.76 9.56
C HIS A 762 32.17 9.30 10.10
N LEU A 763 31.10 8.49 10.02
CA LEU A 763 29.80 8.82 10.59
C LEU A 763 29.92 8.94 12.11
N CYS A 764 29.46 10.05 12.69
CA CYS A 764 29.35 10.22 14.14
C CYS A 764 28.06 9.53 14.64
N PRO A 765 28.13 8.36 15.29
CA PRO A 765 26.95 7.57 15.61
C PRO A 765 26.03 8.23 16.63
N ASP A 766 26.54 9.12 17.50
CA ASP A 766 25.73 9.81 18.53
C ASP A 766 25.31 11.23 18.12
N ALA A 767 25.58 11.65 16.89
CA ALA A 767 25.30 13.02 16.47
C ALA A 767 23.79 13.31 16.38
N THR A 768 23.40 14.42 16.98
CA THR A 768 22.00 14.93 17.07
C THR A 768 21.87 16.38 16.61
N ASP A 769 22.86 16.85 15.84
CA ASP A 769 22.95 18.21 15.31
C ASP A 769 21.70 18.60 14.53
N LEU A 770 21.18 19.81 14.77
CA LEU A 770 20.06 20.38 14.02
C LEU A 770 20.56 20.87 12.67
N VAL A 771 20.17 20.22 11.57
CA VAL A 771 20.54 20.63 10.21
C VAL A 771 19.43 21.49 9.63
N ARG A 772 19.80 22.65 9.08
CA ARG A 772 18.91 23.54 8.31
C ARG A 772 19.16 23.35 6.81
N PHE A 773 18.08 23.33 6.05
CA PHE A 773 18.05 23.11 4.62
C PHE A 773 17.55 24.35 3.90
N VAL A 774 18.25 24.75 2.84
CA VAL A 774 17.86 25.91 2.01
C VAL A 774 17.99 25.51 0.55
N ILE A 775 16.93 25.74 -0.23
CA ILE A 775 17.03 25.74 -1.69
C ILE A 775 17.71 27.05 -2.08
N SER A 776 19.03 27.00 -2.28
CA SER A 776 19.87 28.18 -2.54
C SER A 776 19.82 28.63 -4.00
N GLN A 777 19.38 27.76 -4.90
CA GLN A 777 19.13 28.06 -6.31
C GLN A 777 18.01 27.15 -6.86
N GLY A 778 17.22 27.66 -7.81
CA GLY A 778 16.20 26.89 -8.52
C GLY A 778 14.79 27.02 -7.92
N ASN A 779 13.79 26.56 -8.67
CA ASN A 779 12.37 26.64 -8.31
C ASN A 779 11.89 25.27 -7.80
N ALA A 780 12.06 25.02 -6.50
CA ALA A 780 11.71 23.76 -5.85
C ALA A 780 11.22 23.97 -4.42
N LYS A 781 10.68 22.91 -3.81
CA LYS A 781 10.20 22.92 -2.42
C LYS A 781 10.78 21.75 -1.65
N ILE A 782 11.07 22.00 -0.37
CA ILE A 782 11.25 20.94 0.62
C ILE A 782 9.85 20.48 1.01
N ILE A 783 9.52 19.23 0.69
CA ILE A 783 8.18 18.67 0.94
C ILE A 783 8.14 17.76 2.17
N GLY A 784 9.29 17.45 2.76
CA GLY A 784 9.40 16.61 3.95
C GLY A 784 10.84 16.53 4.45
N VAL A 785 10.98 16.44 5.77
CA VAL A 785 12.22 16.09 6.45
C VAL A 785 11.95 15.00 7.48
N ASP A 786 12.90 14.11 7.73
CA ASP A 786 12.76 13.02 8.70
C ASP A 786 14.12 12.61 9.27
N ASN A 787 14.12 11.82 10.34
CA ASN A 787 15.30 11.15 10.85
C ASN A 787 15.00 9.73 11.34
N GLY A 788 13.75 9.26 11.26
CA GLY A 788 13.35 7.92 11.69
C GLY A 788 13.22 7.77 13.21
N SER A 789 13.35 8.85 13.98
CA SER A 789 13.18 8.79 15.44
C SER A 789 11.71 8.68 15.82
N SER A 790 11.36 7.59 16.50
CA SER A 790 9.99 7.32 16.92
C SER A 790 9.47 8.24 18.03
N ILE A 791 10.35 8.98 18.70
CA ILE A 791 10.00 9.95 19.76
C ILE A 791 10.17 11.41 19.34
N SER A 792 10.61 11.69 18.11
CA SER A 792 10.78 13.07 17.67
C SER A 792 9.42 13.73 17.43
N SER A 793 9.17 14.82 18.14
CA SER A 793 8.03 15.73 17.97
C SER A 793 8.31 16.87 16.98
N GLU A 794 9.48 16.88 16.33
CA GLU A 794 9.78 17.81 15.24
C GLU A 794 8.87 17.51 14.03
N ARG A 795 8.30 18.56 13.44
CA ARG A 795 7.37 18.44 12.29
C ARG A 795 8.04 17.82 11.07
N PHE A 796 7.26 17.13 10.25
CA PHE A 796 7.71 16.66 8.94
C PHE A 796 7.79 17.78 7.88
N LYS A 797 6.88 18.76 7.94
CA LYS A 797 6.77 19.85 6.96
C LYS A 797 7.48 21.12 7.43
N ILE A 798 8.81 21.06 7.47
CA ILE A 798 9.69 22.17 7.88
C ILE A 798 11.04 22.09 7.14
N ASP A 799 11.86 23.14 7.25
CA ASP A 799 13.16 23.29 6.57
C ASP A 799 14.37 22.90 7.44
N CYS A 800 14.16 22.20 8.55
CA CYS A 800 15.24 21.74 9.41
C CYS A 800 14.91 20.43 10.14
N ARG A 801 15.92 19.63 10.48
CA ARG A 801 15.74 18.37 11.20
C ARG A 801 17.01 17.99 11.97
N ARG A 802 16.86 17.54 13.21
CA ARG A 802 17.97 16.93 13.96
C ARG A 802 18.40 15.61 13.33
N ALA A 803 19.71 15.38 13.29
CA ALA A 803 20.22 14.03 13.11
C ALA A 803 19.71 13.11 14.22
N PHE A 804 19.47 11.85 13.88
CA PHE A 804 19.19 10.77 14.82
C PHE A 804 20.14 9.63 14.50
N TYR A 805 21.00 9.32 15.45
CA TYR A 805 22.17 8.47 15.26
C TYR A 805 22.98 8.85 14.02
N GLY A 806 23.36 10.13 13.94
CA GLY A 806 24.21 10.67 12.86
C GLY A 806 23.53 10.93 11.52
N LYS A 807 22.22 10.62 11.36
CA LYS A 807 21.52 10.75 10.08
C LYS A 807 20.20 11.51 10.16
N CYS A 808 19.90 12.30 9.14
CA CYS A 808 18.55 12.76 8.82
C CYS A 808 18.32 12.77 7.30
N LEU A 809 17.10 13.12 6.88
CA LEU A 809 16.61 13.07 5.51
C LEU A 809 15.94 14.41 5.17
N VAL A 810 16.12 14.84 3.93
CA VAL A 810 15.34 15.92 3.29
C VAL A 810 14.85 15.48 1.92
N VAL A 811 13.59 15.80 1.61
CA VAL A 811 12.92 15.44 0.36
C VAL A 811 12.61 16.69 -0.45
N VAL A 812 13.10 16.74 -1.68
CA VAL A 812 12.98 17.89 -2.59
C VAL A 812 12.09 17.55 -3.77
N GLN A 813 11.12 18.42 -4.06
CA GLN A 813 10.20 18.33 -5.21
C GLN A 813 10.35 19.55 -6.11
N ASN A 814 10.37 19.35 -7.42
CA ASN A 814 10.37 20.43 -8.41
C ASN A 814 8.98 21.06 -8.58
N ASN A 815 8.93 22.28 -9.14
CA ASN A 815 7.67 22.98 -9.43
C ASN A 815 7.17 22.80 -10.89
N GLY A 816 7.75 21.87 -11.65
CA GLY A 816 7.37 21.57 -13.04
C GLY A 816 8.18 22.33 -14.11
N ASP A 817 9.14 23.17 -13.70
CA ASP A 817 10.02 23.88 -14.61
C ASP A 817 11.36 23.15 -14.73
N ALA A 818 11.82 22.95 -15.96
CA ALA A 818 13.17 22.45 -16.21
C ALA A 818 14.23 23.46 -15.76
N GLY A 819 15.36 23.00 -15.26
CA GLY A 819 16.40 23.85 -14.71
C GLY A 819 17.33 23.11 -13.75
N LYS A 820 17.95 23.84 -12.84
CA LYS A 820 18.81 23.27 -11.78
C LYS A 820 18.31 23.70 -10.42
N ILE A 821 18.31 22.75 -9.48
CA ILE A 821 18.04 22.97 -8.07
C ILE A 821 19.35 22.79 -7.32
N LYS A 822 19.64 23.71 -6.40
CA LYS A 822 20.74 23.55 -5.44
C LYS A 822 20.17 23.55 -4.03
N LEU A 823 20.37 22.43 -3.33
CA LEU A 823 20.06 22.33 -1.90
C LEU A 823 21.35 22.52 -1.10
N THR A 824 21.32 23.39 -0.10
CA THR A 824 22.41 23.60 0.85
C THR A 824 21.96 23.20 2.25
N ALA A 825 22.80 22.43 2.95
CA ALA A 825 22.60 22.01 4.33
C ALA A 825 23.66 22.65 5.23
N SER A 826 23.24 23.19 6.37
CA SER A 826 24.13 23.82 7.35
C SER A 826 23.71 23.50 8.79
N SER A 827 24.68 23.47 9.70
CA SER A 827 24.44 23.26 11.14
C SER A 827 25.58 23.86 11.95
N GLY A 828 25.29 24.87 12.78
CA GLY A 828 26.26 25.46 13.72
C GLY A 828 27.64 25.71 13.11
N VAL A 829 28.66 25.02 13.67
CA VAL A 829 30.07 25.11 13.28
C VAL A 829 30.50 24.02 12.28
N LEU A 830 29.58 23.16 11.84
CA LEU A 830 29.87 22.12 10.86
C LEU A 830 30.12 22.74 9.49
N THR A 831 31.04 22.14 8.74
CA THR A 831 31.27 22.53 7.34
C THR A 831 30.00 22.25 6.54
N PRO A 832 29.38 23.27 5.90
CA PRO A 832 28.14 23.09 5.15
C PRO A 832 28.38 22.28 3.88
N ALA A 833 27.32 21.64 3.39
CA ALA A 833 27.34 20.85 2.15
C ALA A 833 26.25 21.32 1.19
N SER A 834 26.42 21.03 -0.09
CA SER A 834 25.39 21.27 -1.10
C SER A 834 25.33 20.15 -2.12
N VAL A 835 24.15 19.94 -2.69
CA VAL A 835 23.92 18.99 -3.78
C VAL A 835 23.11 19.68 -4.87
N GLU A 836 23.42 19.35 -6.13
CA GLU A 836 22.74 19.86 -7.31
C GLU A 836 21.86 18.76 -7.92
N ILE A 837 20.66 19.15 -8.36
CA ILE A 837 19.69 18.28 -9.00
C ILE A 837 19.27 18.96 -10.30
N ASP A 838 19.45 18.26 -11.41
CA ASP A 838 18.99 18.71 -12.73
C ASP A 838 17.52 18.33 -12.91
N VAL A 839 16.69 19.26 -13.40
CA VAL A 839 15.28 19.05 -13.71
C VAL A 839 15.11 19.10 -15.22
N ILE A 840 14.67 17.98 -15.80
CA ILE A 840 14.55 17.79 -17.25
C ILE A 840 13.10 17.58 -17.66
N ARG A 841 12.77 17.96 -18.91
CA ARG A 841 11.43 17.77 -19.49
C ARG A 841 11.17 16.33 -19.89
#